data_AF-G3NXX2-F1
#
_entry.id   AF-G3NXX2-F1
#
_cell.length_a   1.000
_cell.length_b   1.000
_cell.length_c   1.000
_cell.angle_alpha   90.00
_cell.angle_beta   90.00
_cell.angle_gamma   90.00
#
_symmetry.space_group_name_H-M   'P 1'
#
loop_
_entity.id
_entity.type
_entity.pdbx_description
1 polymer ?
#
loop_
_entity_poly.entity_id
_entity_poly.type
_entity_poly.pdbx_seq_one_letter_code
_entity_poly.pdbx_strand_id
1 'polypeptide(L)'
;MSGAALAVVVVVVFLLALYLLQRYGDLRRQQRMVLLGTLLSWYLCFLIVFILPLDVSTTIYKQCILDNAIHPTSVTQERRTNQTDDNSAVNPTDSILKVCEEPWSYIPDAILPVFWRVVYWTSQFLTWLLLPFMQSYARSGAFSRVGKIKTALIENAIYYGTYLLIFISLLVYVAAHPQWKFTWTELQTIGITAANTWGLFLLVLLLGYGLVEIPRSYWLASSHGYLLAKTYFKAAKVATEKVAAEENLADVMEEVAGVHESVRYNHCLRKCVDTIITKCPSEYKEELGRTVESSGGEQNVPPTKRGLIKLHKKVISAVQSHGQTQVQWSILLEEAFHLEDVAKSQSSPIRQFIHSSPSERHASWIHRFIYTPTVEWYWECVLRQGFYRLLAVLLCLLSAAVVWSECTFFTTHPVLSLFAVFVQMAEKKHNYICIEMVCFVSILFLCVCVYSTVFRIRVFNYYYLVPHHQTDAYSLQFSGMLFCRLTPPLCLNFLGLIHMDSAISHQDRIQTSYTSIMGSMRVLYFISDGFYIYYPMLVLLLCFATFYSLGSRCLNLLGFHQYITDDHLTADLVDEGRELIRRERRKIQKAEDGENRRWPSHSPDKTERMWSRREAYCEIIPVMKTHQTEDPQEGVTFLCPLLGQASLTMFDTLEA
;
A
#
# COMPACT_ATOMS: atom_id res chain seq x y z
N MET A 1 0.02 21.95 -20.17
CA MET A 1 0.05 20.55 -20.67
C MET A 1 -1.06 20.32 -21.66
N SER A 2 -0.83 19.49 -22.69
CA SER A 2 -1.97 18.94 -23.44
C SER A 2 -2.80 18.06 -22.50
N GLY A 3 -4.13 18.21 -22.53
CA GLY A 3 -5.04 17.43 -21.67
C GLY A 3 -4.88 15.91 -21.84
N ALA A 4 -4.36 15.46 -22.98
CA ALA A 4 -4.00 14.06 -23.21
C ALA A 4 -2.95 13.52 -22.21
N ALA A 5 -1.95 14.31 -21.83
CA ALA A 5 -0.92 13.87 -20.89
C ALA A 5 -1.49 13.72 -19.47
N LEU A 6 -2.37 14.64 -19.06
CA LEU A 6 -3.09 14.54 -17.78
C LEU A 6 -4.03 13.34 -17.76
N ALA A 7 -4.71 13.08 -18.89
CA ALA A 7 -5.57 11.89 -19.06
C ALA A 7 -4.77 10.57 -19.01
N VAL A 8 -3.56 10.53 -19.58
CA VAL A 8 -2.66 9.36 -19.47
C VAL A 8 -2.26 9.10 -18.02
N VAL A 9 -1.86 10.13 -17.27
CA VAL A 9 -1.56 9.99 -15.82
C VAL A 9 -2.78 9.45 -15.06
N VAL A 10 -3.95 10.04 -15.29
CA VAL A 10 -5.23 9.61 -14.70
C VAL A 10 -5.53 8.13 -14.99
N VAL A 11 -5.37 7.68 -16.23
CA VAL A 11 -5.61 6.28 -16.62
C VAL A 11 -4.56 5.33 -16.04
N VAL A 12 -3.28 5.71 -16.04
CA VAL A 12 -2.19 4.89 -15.47
C VAL A 12 -2.38 4.71 -13.95
N VAL A 13 -2.76 5.77 -13.23
CA VAL A 13 -3.04 5.70 -11.78
C VAL A 13 -4.28 4.85 -11.49
N PHE A 14 -5.31 4.91 -12.34
CA PHE A 14 -6.48 4.03 -12.22
C PHE A 14 -6.11 2.55 -12.43
N LEU A 15 -5.30 2.24 -13.45
CA LEU A 15 -4.83 0.89 -13.73
C LEU A 15 -3.92 0.36 -12.61
N LEU A 16 -3.06 1.19 -12.02
CA LEU A 16 -2.25 0.85 -10.85
C LEU A 16 -3.13 0.51 -9.64
N ALA A 17 -4.12 1.35 -9.33
CA ALA A 17 -5.06 1.10 -8.24
C ALA A 17 -5.88 -0.19 -8.45
N LEU A 18 -6.27 -0.48 -9.71
CA LEU A 18 -6.99 -1.71 -10.06
C LEU A 18 -6.10 -2.96 -9.98
N TYR A 19 -4.84 -2.88 -10.43
CA TYR A 19 -3.87 -3.97 -10.31
C TYR A 19 -3.57 -4.32 -8.85
N LEU A 20 -3.32 -3.31 -8.01
CA LEU A 20 -3.11 -3.52 -6.57
C LEU A 20 -4.38 -4.08 -5.91
N LEU A 21 -5.57 -3.59 -6.28
CA LEU A 21 -6.83 -4.10 -5.75
C LEU A 21 -7.03 -5.58 -6.11
N GLN A 22 -6.66 -5.97 -7.33
CA GLN A 22 -6.65 -7.37 -7.74
C GLN A 22 -5.65 -8.19 -6.91
N ARG A 23 -4.38 -7.75 -6.75
CA ARG A 23 -3.34 -8.46 -5.96
C ARG A 23 -3.83 -8.84 -4.56
N TYR A 24 -4.48 -7.90 -3.87
CA TYR A 24 -4.90 -8.10 -2.47
C TYR A 24 -6.32 -8.68 -2.31
N GLY A 25 -7.27 -8.36 -3.20
CA GLY A 25 -8.70 -8.68 -3.01
C GLY A 25 -9.35 -9.49 -4.14
N ASP A 26 -10.07 -10.56 -3.79
CA ASP A 26 -10.81 -11.38 -4.75
C ASP A 26 -11.97 -10.62 -5.43
N LEU A 27 -11.75 -10.17 -6.66
CA LEU A 27 -12.73 -9.46 -7.50
C LEU A 27 -14.02 -10.25 -7.78
N ARG A 28 -14.03 -11.59 -7.59
CA ARG A 28 -15.19 -12.48 -7.83
C ARG A 28 -15.93 -12.84 -6.55
N ARG A 29 -15.23 -13.06 -5.43
CA ARG A 29 -15.83 -13.41 -4.13
C ARG A 29 -16.28 -12.19 -3.33
N GLN A 30 -15.58 -11.05 -3.42
CA GLN A 30 -15.93 -9.87 -2.66
C GLN A 30 -17.15 -9.14 -3.23
N GLN A 31 -17.79 -8.32 -2.39
CA GLN A 31 -18.98 -7.56 -2.77
C GLN A 31 -18.59 -6.35 -3.62
N ARG A 32 -19.29 -6.09 -4.73
CA ARG A 32 -18.93 -4.98 -5.66
C ARG A 32 -18.80 -3.61 -4.98
N MET A 33 -19.60 -3.30 -3.95
CA MET A 33 -19.48 -2.04 -3.20
C MET A 33 -18.23 -1.96 -2.31
N VAL A 34 -17.70 -3.10 -1.84
CA VAL A 34 -16.41 -3.18 -1.12
C VAL A 34 -15.28 -2.81 -2.07
N LEU A 35 -15.26 -3.46 -3.24
CA LEU A 35 -14.25 -3.28 -4.27
C LEU A 35 -14.26 -1.85 -4.82
N LEU A 36 -15.43 -1.31 -5.15
CA LEU A 36 -15.55 0.07 -5.67
C LEU A 36 -15.16 1.13 -4.64
N GLY A 37 -15.53 0.97 -3.37
CA GLY A 37 -15.12 1.90 -2.30
C GLY A 37 -13.61 1.89 -2.06
N THR A 38 -12.98 0.72 -2.13
CA THR A 38 -11.51 0.59 -2.03
C THR A 38 -10.82 1.17 -3.27
N LEU A 39 -11.27 0.80 -4.47
CA LEU A 39 -10.70 1.29 -5.73
C LEU A 39 -10.71 2.82 -5.77
N LEU A 40 -11.84 3.44 -5.41
CA LEU A 40 -11.99 4.89 -5.40
C LEU A 40 -11.09 5.56 -4.35
N SER A 41 -10.99 5.02 -3.13
CA SER A 41 -10.11 5.59 -2.10
C SER A 41 -8.63 5.47 -2.50
N TRP A 42 -8.18 4.29 -2.94
CA TRP A 42 -6.79 4.07 -3.38
C TRP A 42 -6.44 4.97 -4.58
N TYR A 43 -7.30 5.02 -5.60
CA TYR A 43 -7.15 5.88 -6.77
C TYR A 43 -7.01 7.37 -6.42
N LEU A 44 -7.90 7.90 -5.58
CA LEU A 44 -7.83 9.30 -5.12
C LEU A 44 -6.52 9.62 -4.39
N CYS A 45 -5.99 8.67 -3.62
CA CYS A 45 -4.77 8.84 -2.82
C CYS A 45 -3.47 8.62 -3.63
N PHE A 46 -3.51 7.87 -4.73
CA PHE A 46 -2.38 7.73 -5.66
C PHE A 46 -2.31 8.88 -6.68
N LEU A 47 -3.44 9.54 -7.00
CA LEU A 47 -3.44 10.73 -7.87
C LEU A 47 -2.63 11.90 -7.28
N ILE A 48 -2.65 12.09 -5.96
CA ILE A 48 -2.01 13.27 -5.33
C ILE A 48 -0.50 13.34 -5.57
N VAL A 49 0.16 12.20 -5.74
CA VAL A 49 1.59 12.08 -6.07
C VAL A 49 1.94 12.80 -7.38
N PHE A 50 1.00 12.82 -8.33
CA PHE A 50 1.19 13.45 -9.64
C PHE A 50 0.57 14.85 -9.74
N ILE A 51 -0.58 15.08 -9.09
CA ILE A 51 -1.29 16.38 -9.22
C ILE A 51 -0.71 17.46 -8.30
N LEU A 52 -0.16 17.11 -7.13
CA LEU A 52 0.40 18.10 -6.20
C LEU A 52 1.66 18.81 -6.73
N PRO A 53 2.62 18.14 -7.40
CA PRO A 53 3.71 18.82 -8.12
C PRO A 53 3.23 19.81 -9.19
N LEU A 54 2.14 19.47 -9.91
CA LEU A 54 1.57 20.31 -10.97
C LEU A 54 0.86 21.55 -10.41
N ASP A 55 0.21 21.44 -9.24
CA ASP A 55 -0.36 22.58 -8.53
C ASP A 55 0.75 23.52 -8.01
N VAL A 56 1.87 22.98 -7.51
CA VAL A 56 3.03 23.77 -7.08
C VAL A 56 3.66 24.53 -8.25
N SER A 57 3.98 23.89 -9.38
CA SER A 57 4.60 24.59 -10.51
C SER A 57 3.66 25.61 -11.16
N THR A 58 2.36 25.27 -11.25
CA THR A 58 1.29 26.21 -11.68
C THR A 58 1.18 27.41 -10.73
N THR A 59 1.33 27.21 -9.42
CA THR A 59 1.28 28.30 -8.41
C THR A 59 2.52 29.20 -8.51
N ILE A 60 3.72 28.64 -8.69
CA ILE A 60 4.96 29.42 -8.85
C ILE A 60 4.97 30.21 -10.17
N TYR A 61 4.41 29.66 -11.25
CA TYR A 61 4.20 30.40 -12.50
C TYR A 61 3.24 31.59 -12.30
N LYS A 62 2.15 31.42 -11.56
CA LYS A 62 1.21 32.51 -11.21
C LYS A 62 1.84 33.58 -10.34
N GLN A 63 2.69 33.19 -9.38
CA GLN A 63 3.47 34.15 -8.60
C GLN A 63 4.37 34.99 -9.50
N CYS A 64 5.08 34.37 -10.47
CA CYS A 64 5.91 35.09 -11.43
C CYS A 64 5.12 36.16 -12.22
N ILE A 65 3.90 35.84 -12.66
CA ILE A 65 3.00 36.80 -13.35
C ILE A 65 2.56 37.92 -12.39
N LEU A 66 2.20 37.58 -11.15
CA LEU A 66 1.78 38.56 -10.13
C LEU A 66 2.91 39.53 -9.79
N ASP A 67 4.12 39.02 -9.53
CA ASP A 67 5.32 39.79 -9.21
C ASP A 67 5.63 40.79 -10.32
N ASN A 68 5.53 40.38 -11.59
CA ASN A 68 5.67 41.27 -12.75
C ASN A 68 4.62 42.38 -12.80
N ALA A 69 3.37 42.08 -12.46
CA ALA A 69 2.27 43.04 -12.53
C ALA A 69 2.34 44.08 -11.39
N ILE A 70 2.95 43.74 -10.26
CA ILE A 70 3.09 44.62 -9.09
C ILE A 70 4.44 45.34 -9.06
N HIS A 71 5.53 44.67 -9.46
CA HIS A 71 6.92 45.15 -9.37
C HIS A 71 7.72 44.83 -10.65
N PRO A 72 7.46 45.50 -11.79
CA PRO A 72 8.20 45.29 -13.03
C PRO A 72 9.69 45.66 -12.80
N THR A 73 10.55 44.64 -12.73
CA THR A 73 11.88 44.76 -12.12
C THR A 73 12.97 45.06 -13.16
N SER A 74 13.77 46.10 -12.95
CA SER A 74 14.90 46.43 -13.85
C SER A 74 16.07 45.45 -13.69
N VAL A 75 16.12 44.42 -14.53
CA VAL A 75 17.23 43.44 -14.55
C VAL A 75 18.50 44.09 -15.11
N THR A 76 19.51 44.32 -14.27
CA THR A 76 20.84 44.76 -14.70
C THR A 76 21.56 43.61 -15.42
N GLN A 77 21.60 43.65 -16.76
CA GLN A 77 22.27 42.62 -17.54
C GLN A 77 23.80 42.75 -17.44
N GLU A 78 24.48 41.78 -16.81
CA GLU A 78 25.95 41.67 -16.85
C GLU A 78 26.44 41.34 -18.27
N ARG A 79 26.54 42.36 -19.12
CA ARG A 79 27.09 42.21 -20.47
C ARG A 79 28.54 42.67 -20.51
N ARG A 80 29.46 41.74 -20.24
CA ARG A 80 30.89 41.92 -20.54
C ARG A 80 31.11 42.17 -22.05
N THR A 81 31.35 43.42 -22.41
CA THR A 81 32.14 43.81 -23.59
C THR A 81 32.65 45.23 -23.38
N ASN A 82 33.95 45.45 -23.60
CA ASN A 82 34.59 46.75 -23.40
C ASN A 82 34.34 47.65 -24.62
N GLN A 83 33.88 48.88 -24.42
CA GLN A 83 34.29 50.04 -25.22
C GLN A 83 33.88 51.35 -24.53
N THR A 84 34.58 52.43 -24.87
CA THR A 84 34.46 53.75 -24.24
C THR A 84 33.64 54.71 -25.10
N ASP A 85 33.15 55.76 -24.44
CA ASP A 85 33.01 57.16 -24.88
C ASP A 85 31.62 57.75 -24.60
N ASP A 86 31.61 59.07 -24.37
CA ASP A 86 30.50 59.80 -23.76
C ASP A 86 29.27 59.94 -24.67
N ASN A 87 28.07 59.95 -24.08
CA ASN A 87 27.27 61.19 -23.97
C ASN A 87 26.04 61.01 -23.06
N SER A 88 25.63 62.08 -22.39
CA SER A 88 24.53 62.06 -21.43
C SER A 88 23.16 62.19 -22.10
N ALA A 89 22.36 61.10 -22.07
CA ALA A 89 20.93 61.12 -22.32
C ALA A 89 20.20 60.41 -21.18
N VAL A 90 19.17 61.05 -20.61
CA VAL A 90 18.31 60.42 -19.59
C VAL A 90 17.29 59.54 -20.31
N ASN A 91 17.68 58.30 -20.58
CA ASN A 91 16.73 57.28 -21.02
C ASN A 91 15.71 57.01 -19.90
N PRO A 92 14.43 56.75 -20.23
CA PRO A 92 13.52 56.16 -19.27
C PRO A 92 14.08 54.81 -18.81
N THR A 93 13.93 54.48 -17.53
CA THR A 93 14.20 53.14 -17.03
C THR A 93 13.11 52.19 -17.54
N ASP A 94 13.29 51.66 -18.75
CA ASP A 94 12.47 50.56 -19.26
C ASP A 94 12.55 49.38 -18.29
N SER A 95 11.45 49.15 -17.57
CA SER A 95 11.31 48.08 -16.59
C SER A 95 11.04 46.76 -17.31
N ILE A 96 12.13 46.17 -17.82
CA ILE A 96 12.11 44.90 -18.57
C ILE A 96 11.39 43.82 -17.76
N LEU A 97 10.14 43.53 -18.15
CA LEU A 97 9.32 42.49 -17.57
C LEU A 97 10.06 41.15 -17.57
N LYS A 98 10.07 40.49 -16.42
CA LYS A 98 10.71 39.19 -16.21
C LYS A 98 10.00 38.15 -17.07
N VAL A 99 10.68 37.44 -17.95
CA VAL A 99 10.01 36.45 -18.81
C VAL A 99 9.56 35.25 -17.97
N CYS A 100 8.26 35.17 -17.69
CA CYS A 100 7.62 34.01 -17.10
C CYS A 100 7.12 33.12 -18.24
N GLU A 101 7.89 32.09 -18.60
CA GLU A 101 7.48 31.11 -19.61
C GLU A 101 6.37 30.20 -19.04
N GLU A 102 5.33 29.91 -19.83
CA GLU A 102 4.29 28.96 -19.43
C GLU A 102 4.91 27.56 -19.26
N PRO A 103 4.79 26.91 -18.10
CA PRO A 103 5.35 25.58 -17.93
C PRO A 103 4.64 24.61 -18.86
N TRP A 104 5.40 23.70 -19.50
CA TRP A 104 4.84 22.67 -20.40
C TRP A 104 3.68 21.89 -19.75
N SER A 105 3.68 21.79 -18.43
CA SER A 105 2.72 21.15 -17.54
C SER A 105 1.46 21.96 -17.19
N TYR A 106 1.37 23.25 -17.55
CA TYR A 106 0.34 24.20 -17.07
C TYR A 106 -1.10 23.67 -17.15
N ILE A 107 -1.89 23.95 -16.11
CA ILE A 107 -3.30 23.55 -15.99
C ILE A 107 -4.18 24.81 -15.82
N PRO A 108 -5.22 25.00 -16.66
CA PRO A 108 -6.14 26.13 -16.56
C PRO A 108 -6.77 26.33 -15.18
N ASP A 109 -6.95 27.61 -14.80
CA ASP A 109 -7.30 28.06 -13.45
C ASP A 109 -8.53 27.43 -12.82
N ALA A 110 -9.55 27.12 -13.62
CA ALA A 110 -10.79 26.52 -13.13
C ALA A 110 -10.64 25.04 -12.74
N ILE A 111 -9.63 24.33 -13.25
CA ILE A 111 -9.56 22.87 -13.17
C ILE A 111 -9.00 22.41 -11.81
N LEU A 112 -7.88 22.96 -11.35
CA LEU A 112 -7.25 22.54 -10.08
C LEU A 112 -8.16 22.77 -8.85
N PRO A 113 -8.83 23.92 -8.66
CA PRO A 113 -9.74 24.12 -7.52
C PRO A 113 -10.99 23.24 -7.56
N VAL A 114 -11.46 22.84 -8.75
CA VAL A 114 -12.56 21.89 -8.91
C VAL A 114 -12.09 20.46 -8.62
N PHE A 115 -10.93 20.06 -9.15
CA PHE A 115 -10.31 18.77 -8.88
C PHE A 115 -10.09 18.56 -7.38
N TRP A 116 -9.43 19.50 -6.69
CA TRP A 116 -9.16 19.37 -5.26
C TRP A 116 -10.44 19.38 -4.42
N ARG A 117 -11.47 20.13 -4.82
CA ARG A 117 -12.79 20.08 -4.18
C ARG A 117 -13.43 18.70 -4.32
N VAL A 118 -13.35 18.07 -5.49
CA VAL A 118 -13.83 16.70 -5.68
C VAL A 118 -13.01 15.73 -4.84
N VAL A 119 -11.68 15.75 -4.91
CA VAL A 119 -10.81 14.83 -4.15
C VAL A 119 -11.02 14.95 -2.63
N TYR A 120 -11.06 16.18 -2.10
CA TYR A 120 -11.25 16.41 -0.67
C TYR A 120 -12.62 15.93 -0.18
N TRP A 121 -13.72 16.39 -0.79
CA TRP A 121 -15.06 16.03 -0.32
C TRP A 121 -15.40 14.56 -0.54
N THR A 122 -14.90 13.94 -1.62
CA THR A 122 -15.03 12.48 -1.79
C THR A 122 -14.20 11.72 -0.75
N SER A 123 -12.94 12.10 -0.48
CA SER A 123 -12.12 11.45 0.55
C SER A 123 -12.73 11.56 1.95
N GLN A 124 -13.31 12.71 2.30
CA GLN A 124 -14.04 12.86 3.58
C GLN A 124 -15.32 11.99 3.62
N PHE A 125 -16.12 11.96 2.55
CA PHE A 125 -17.30 11.09 2.45
C PHE A 125 -16.96 9.59 2.54
N LEU A 126 -15.86 9.16 1.90
CA LEU A 126 -15.36 7.79 2.00
C LEU A 126 -14.89 7.46 3.41
N THR A 127 -14.12 8.36 4.04
CA THR A 127 -13.53 8.17 5.37
C THR A 127 -14.57 8.11 6.49
N TRP A 128 -15.58 8.98 6.46
CA TRP A 128 -16.51 9.18 7.58
C TRP A 128 -17.89 8.55 7.40
N LEU A 129 -18.28 8.17 6.18
CA LEU A 129 -19.59 7.56 5.94
C LEU A 129 -19.51 6.24 5.18
N LEU A 130 -18.96 6.22 3.96
CA LEU A 130 -19.11 5.05 3.08
C LEU A 130 -18.31 3.83 3.56
N LEU A 131 -17.02 3.99 3.86
CA LEU A 131 -16.18 2.84 4.24
C LEU A 131 -16.53 2.29 5.64
N PRO A 132 -16.76 3.10 6.69
CA PRO A 132 -17.22 2.61 8.00
C PRO A 132 -18.58 1.89 7.94
N PHE A 133 -19.53 2.39 7.14
CA PHE A 133 -20.79 1.72 6.91
C PHE A 133 -20.61 0.37 6.20
N MET A 134 -19.79 0.33 5.15
CA MET A 134 -19.53 -0.89 4.39
C MET A 134 -18.75 -1.94 5.23
N GLN A 135 -17.84 -1.53 6.11
CA GLN A 135 -17.14 -2.42 7.04
C GLN A 135 -18.10 -3.15 7.97
N SER A 136 -19.00 -2.42 8.66
CA SER A 136 -20.03 -3.04 9.50
C SER A 136 -21.05 -3.84 8.70
N TYR A 137 -21.28 -3.52 7.43
CA TYR A 137 -22.13 -4.30 6.53
C TYR A 137 -21.49 -5.65 6.16
N ALA A 138 -20.20 -5.64 5.79
CA ALA A 138 -19.44 -6.85 5.47
C ALA A 138 -19.38 -7.78 6.70
N ARG A 139 -19.01 -7.23 7.86
CA ARG A 139 -18.86 -7.91 9.16
C ARG A 139 -20.18 -8.40 9.80
N SER A 140 -21.33 -8.10 9.19
CA SER A 140 -22.64 -8.49 9.72
C SER A 140 -23.02 -9.93 9.34
N GLY A 141 -23.23 -10.79 10.33
CA GLY A 141 -23.74 -12.16 10.16
C GLY A 141 -25.25 -12.25 9.84
N ALA A 142 -25.95 -11.13 9.62
CA ALA A 142 -27.39 -11.15 9.37
C ALA A 142 -27.74 -11.77 8.00
N PHE A 143 -28.71 -12.69 7.99
CA PHE A 143 -29.12 -13.46 6.81
C PHE A 143 -29.86 -12.66 5.72
N SER A 144 -30.31 -11.43 5.99
CA SER A 144 -31.04 -10.60 5.02
C SER A 144 -30.34 -9.27 4.75
N ARG A 145 -30.45 -8.76 3.51
CA ARG A 145 -29.84 -7.47 3.10
C ARG A 145 -30.28 -6.31 4.02
N VAL A 146 -31.57 -6.22 4.32
CA VAL A 146 -32.13 -5.22 5.25
C VAL A 146 -31.60 -5.42 6.68
N GLY A 147 -31.44 -6.67 7.12
CA GLY A 147 -30.82 -6.99 8.41
C GLY A 147 -29.38 -6.50 8.49
N LYS A 148 -28.56 -6.74 7.46
CA LYS A 148 -27.18 -6.24 7.38
C LYS A 148 -27.11 -4.71 7.39
N ILE A 149 -27.97 -4.03 6.62
CA ILE A 149 -28.07 -2.55 6.65
C ILE A 149 -28.42 -2.05 8.05
N LYS A 150 -29.45 -2.63 8.70
CA LYS A 150 -29.87 -2.23 10.04
C LYS A 150 -28.77 -2.46 11.09
N THR A 151 -28.06 -3.60 11.04
CA THR A 151 -26.91 -3.84 11.92
C THR A 151 -25.79 -2.84 11.64
N ALA A 152 -25.44 -2.57 10.39
CA ALA A 152 -24.37 -1.65 10.02
C ALA A 152 -24.65 -0.20 10.43
N LEU A 153 -25.91 0.25 10.27
CA LEU A 153 -26.36 1.56 10.77
C LEU A 153 -26.31 1.63 12.29
N ILE A 154 -26.74 0.58 13.03
CA ILE A 154 -26.69 0.57 14.49
C ILE A 154 -25.25 0.55 15.02
N GLU A 155 -24.36 -0.28 14.46
CA GLU A 155 -22.95 -0.32 14.86
C GLU A 155 -22.26 1.04 14.63
N ASN A 156 -22.50 1.70 13.50
CA ASN A 156 -21.95 3.03 13.22
C ASN A 156 -22.64 4.14 14.05
N ALA A 157 -23.95 4.09 14.29
CA ALA A 157 -24.65 5.08 15.09
C ALA A 157 -24.24 5.04 16.57
N ILE A 158 -23.92 3.86 17.12
CA ILE A 158 -23.33 3.74 18.45
C ILE A 158 -21.93 4.36 18.46
N TYR A 159 -21.09 4.04 17.47
CA TYR A 159 -19.73 4.57 17.35
C TYR A 159 -19.71 6.10 17.23
N TYR A 160 -20.40 6.67 16.24
CA TYR A 160 -20.46 8.13 16.07
C TYR A 160 -21.25 8.82 17.18
N GLY A 161 -22.21 8.14 17.83
CA GLY A 161 -22.93 8.63 18.99
C GLY A 161 -22.01 8.89 20.19
N THR A 162 -21.05 8.01 20.49
CA THR A 162 -20.09 8.26 21.58
C THR A 162 -19.10 9.38 21.26
N TYR A 163 -18.60 9.48 20.02
CA TYR A 163 -17.78 10.64 19.61
C TYR A 163 -18.56 11.95 19.68
N LEU A 164 -19.84 11.97 19.29
CA LEU A 164 -20.68 13.16 19.36
C LEU A 164 -20.92 13.59 20.82
N LEU A 165 -21.13 12.64 21.75
CA LEU A 165 -21.25 12.95 23.18
C LEU A 165 -19.95 13.52 23.76
N ILE A 166 -18.79 12.96 23.39
CA ILE A 166 -17.47 13.49 23.80
C ILE A 166 -17.28 14.91 23.24
N PHE A 167 -17.55 15.12 21.95
CA PHE A 167 -17.45 16.44 21.31
C PHE A 167 -18.37 17.48 21.94
N ILE A 168 -19.63 17.13 22.24
CA ILE A 168 -20.57 18.01 22.94
C ILE A 168 -20.08 18.34 24.36
N SER A 169 -19.55 17.36 25.11
CA SER A 169 -19.03 17.61 26.46
C SER A 169 -17.83 18.56 26.47
N LEU A 170 -16.93 18.44 25.48
CA LEU A 170 -15.82 19.36 25.28
C LEU A 170 -16.31 20.75 24.84
N LEU A 171 -17.29 20.81 23.93
CA LEU A 171 -17.89 22.07 23.49
C LEU A 171 -18.55 22.81 24.66
N VAL A 172 -19.31 22.12 25.51
CA VAL A 172 -19.90 22.69 26.74
C VAL A 172 -18.82 23.18 27.71
N TYR A 173 -17.73 22.43 27.90
CA TYR A 173 -16.60 22.86 28.73
C TYR A 173 -15.98 24.17 28.22
N VAL A 174 -15.69 24.28 26.92
CA VAL A 174 -15.08 25.50 26.36
C VAL A 174 -16.10 26.66 26.29
N ALA A 175 -17.38 26.39 26.02
CA ALA A 175 -18.45 27.39 26.06
C ALA A 175 -18.73 27.95 27.46
N ALA A 176 -18.32 27.23 28.52
CA ALA A 176 -18.37 27.74 29.89
C ALA A 176 -17.22 28.73 30.23
N HIS A 177 -16.19 28.86 29.39
CA HIS A 177 -15.11 29.83 29.60
C HIS A 177 -15.51 31.23 29.08
N PRO A 178 -15.67 32.27 29.94
CA PRO A 178 -16.34 33.53 29.57
C PRO A 178 -15.68 34.40 28.49
N GLN A 179 -14.49 34.05 28.01
CA GLN A 179 -13.78 34.81 26.97
C GLN A 179 -14.02 34.28 25.55
N TRP A 180 -14.63 33.10 25.39
CA TRP A 180 -14.76 32.42 24.10
C TRP A 180 -16.19 32.60 23.56
N LYS A 181 -16.37 33.53 22.63
CA LYS A 181 -17.61 33.66 21.85
C LYS A 181 -17.57 32.66 20.69
N PHE A 182 -18.69 31.99 20.42
CA PHE A 182 -18.78 30.95 19.39
C PHE A 182 -19.67 31.37 18.22
N THR A 183 -19.05 31.51 17.06
CA THR A 183 -19.70 31.69 15.75
C THR A 183 -19.81 30.34 15.04
N TRP A 184 -20.84 30.16 14.21
CA TRP A 184 -21.04 28.93 13.44
C TRP A 184 -19.84 28.58 12.53
N THR A 185 -19.18 29.59 11.96
CA THR A 185 -17.96 29.45 11.14
C THR A 185 -16.76 28.92 11.94
N GLU A 186 -16.60 29.39 13.18
CA GLU A 186 -15.55 28.93 14.10
C GLU A 186 -15.80 27.48 14.50
N LEU A 187 -17.06 27.11 14.79
CA LEU A 187 -17.45 25.73 15.08
C LEU A 187 -17.22 24.78 13.88
N GLN A 188 -17.56 25.21 12.66
CA GLN A 188 -17.24 24.46 11.43
C GLN A 188 -15.72 24.25 11.29
N THR A 189 -14.92 25.27 11.61
CA THR A 189 -13.46 25.19 11.47
C THR A 189 -12.81 24.36 12.56
N ILE A 190 -13.32 24.39 13.80
CA ILE A 190 -12.94 23.46 14.87
C ILE A 190 -13.20 22.01 14.42
N GLY A 191 -14.36 21.73 13.80
CA GLY A 191 -14.69 20.41 13.26
C GLY A 191 -13.72 19.93 12.17
N ILE A 192 -13.40 20.79 11.19
CA ILE A 192 -12.43 20.48 10.13
C ILE A 192 -11.03 20.24 10.73
N THR A 193 -10.60 21.11 11.65
CA THR A 193 -9.29 21.00 12.30
C THR A 193 -9.19 19.70 13.10
N ALA A 194 -10.20 19.36 13.91
CA ALA A 194 -10.23 18.12 14.69
C ALA A 194 -10.27 16.85 13.83
N ALA A 195 -10.93 16.87 12.67
CA ALA A 195 -10.90 15.77 11.71
C ALA A 195 -9.49 15.58 11.12
N ASN A 196 -8.78 16.69 10.85
CA ASN A 196 -7.44 16.68 10.27
C ASN A 196 -6.34 16.34 11.30
N THR A 197 -6.42 16.81 12.56
CA THR A 197 -5.39 16.54 13.57
C THR A 197 -5.26 15.05 13.92
N TRP A 198 -6.35 14.27 13.87
CA TRP A 198 -6.28 12.82 14.02
C TRP A 198 -5.52 12.15 12.87
N GLY A 199 -5.76 12.58 11.62
CA GLY A 199 -4.97 12.11 10.47
C GLY A 199 -3.50 12.52 10.57
N LEU A 200 -3.24 13.72 11.10
CA LEU A 200 -1.90 14.29 11.27
C LEU A 200 -1.09 13.58 12.37
N PHE A 201 -1.73 13.17 13.46
CA PHE A 201 -1.14 12.28 14.47
C PHE A 201 -0.76 10.92 13.89
N LEU A 202 -1.65 10.30 13.10
CA LEU A 202 -1.36 9.05 12.40
C LEU A 202 -0.24 9.23 11.36
N LEU A 203 -0.17 10.37 10.68
CA LEU A 203 0.92 10.70 9.76
C LEU A 203 2.27 10.70 10.49
N VAL A 204 2.39 11.36 11.66
CA VAL A 204 3.64 11.37 12.44
C VAL A 204 4.09 9.96 12.82
N LEU A 205 3.17 9.11 13.30
CA LEU A 205 3.47 7.72 13.66
C LEU A 205 3.98 6.90 12.46
N LEU A 206 3.30 7.00 11.33
CA LEU A 206 3.62 6.20 10.14
C LEU A 206 4.85 6.72 9.39
N LEU A 207 5.05 8.04 9.35
CA LEU A 207 6.22 8.68 8.73
C LEU A 207 7.48 8.44 9.57
N GLY A 208 7.43 8.65 10.89
CA GLY A 208 8.56 8.40 11.79
C GLY A 208 9.00 6.94 11.88
N TYR A 209 8.11 6.00 11.55
CA TYR A 209 8.46 4.60 11.32
C TYR A 209 9.03 4.37 9.91
N GLY A 210 8.31 4.80 8.87
CA GLY A 210 8.68 4.57 7.47
C GLY A 210 10.04 5.16 7.07
N LEU A 211 10.41 6.32 7.62
CA LEU A 211 11.70 6.97 7.39
C LEU A 211 12.89 6.11 7.86
N VAL A 212 12.71 5.25 8.87
CA VAL A 212 13.80 4.41 9.40
C VAL A 212 13.70 2.98 8.87
N GLU A 213 12.50 2.40 8.90
CA GLU A 213 12.32 0.98 8.60
C GLU A 213 12.44 0.67 7.10
N ILE A 214 12.10 1.61 6.22
CA ILE A 214 12.21 1.34 4.77
C ILE A 214 13.69 1.24 4.33
N PRO A 215 14.59 2.20 4.60
CA PRO A 215 16.01 2.02 4.32
C PRO A 215 16.62 0.77 4.99
N ARG A 216 16.26 0.50 6.25
CA ARG A 216 16.69 -0.70 7.00
C ARG A 216 16.26 -1.99 6.30
N SER A 217 14.99 -2.09 5.90
CA SER A 217 14.43 -3.27 5.24
C SER A 217 15.15 -3.59 3.92
N TYR A 218 15.41 -2.58 3.08
CA TYR A 218 16.15 -2.80 1.82
C TYR A 218 17.62 -3.19 2.09
N TRP A 219 18.26 -2.61 3.10
CA TRP A 219 19.63 -2.97 3.49
C TRP A 219 19.71 -4.43 3.96
N LEU A 220 18.79 -4.85 4.83
CA LEU A 220 18.71 -6.21 5.36
C LEU A 220 18.36 -7.25 4.29
N ALA A 221 17.42 -6.94 3.39
CA ALA A 221 17.05 -7.81 2.27
C ALA A 221 18.20 -8.03 1.25
N SER A 222 19.25 -7.19 1.28
CA SER A 222 20.47 -7.42 0.50
C SER A 222 21.31 -8.61 0.98
N SER A 223 21.04 -9.16 2.18
CA SER A 223 21.74 -10.30 2.76
C SER A 223 20.90 -11.57 2.68
N HIS A 224 21.23 -12.47 1.73
CA HIS A 224 20.52 -13.74 1.54
C HIS A 224 20.47 -14.59 2.83
N GLY A 225 21.54 -14.58 3.64
CA GLY A 225 21.59 -15.33 4.91
C GLY A 225 20.67 -14.75 6.00
N TYR A 226 20.54 -13.42 6.09
CA TYR A 226 19.56 -12.81 6.99
C TYR A 226 18.13 -13.05 6.50
N LEU A 227 17.89 -12.89 5.19
CA LEU A 227 16.58 -13.07 4.59
C LEU A 227 16.07 -14.51 4.79
N LEU A 228 16.90 -15.53 4.49
CA LEU A 228 16.55 -16.94 4.72
C LEU A 228 16.24 -17.24 6.20
N ALA A 229 16.99 -16.67 7.15
CA ALA A 229 16.69 -16.81 8.57
C ALA A 229 15.39 -16.08 8.97
N LYS A 230 15.11 -14.91 8.38
CA LYS A 230 13.84 -14.16 8.55
C LYS A 230 12.65 -14.96 8.01
N THR A 231 12.79 -15.63 6.86
CA THR A 231 11.76 -16.50 6.28
C THR A 231 11.50 -17.73 7.15
N TYR A 232 12.55 -18.36 7.71
CA TYR A 232 12.37 -19.44 8.71
C TYR A 232 11.64 -18.94 9.97
N PHE A 233 12.02 -17.79 10.51
CA PHE A 233 11.38 -17.19 11.68
C PHE A 233 9.91 -16.80 11.44
N LYS A 234 9.60 -16.21 10.26
CA LYS A 234 8.22 -16.05 9.77
C LYS A 234 7.49 -17.40 9.75
N ALA A 235 8.14 -18.48 9.32
CA ALA A 235 7.50 -19.79 9.15
C ALA A 235 7.08 -20.42 10.49
N ALA A 236 7.90 -20.33 11.54
CA ALA A 236 7.47 -20.77 12.88
C ALA A 236 6.24 -19.99 13.38
N LYS A 237 6.22 -18.66 13.20
CA LYS A 237 5.04 -17.83 13.53
C LYS A 237 3.80 -18.24 12.73
N VAL A 238 3.89 -18.29 11.39
CA VAL A 238 2.74 -18.63 10.53
C VAL A 238 2.26 -20.07 10.75
N ALA A 239 3.14 -21.02 11.10
CA ALA A 239 2.74 -22.37 11.47
C ALA A 239 1.89 -22.41 12.75
N THR A 240 2.27 -21.67 13.80
CA THR A 240 1.46 -21.61 15.04
C THR A 240 0.13 -20.88 14.83
N GLU A 241 0.12 -19.78 14.05
CA GLU A 241 -1.13 -19.10 13.65
C GLU A 241 -2.03 -20.00 12.78
N LYS A 242 -1.45 -20.82 11.91
CA LYS A 242 -2.18 -21.79 11.10
C LYS A 242 -2.84 -22.87 11.96
N VAL A 243 -2.10 -23.52 12.88
CA VAL A 243 -2.65 -24.55 13.76
C VAL A 243 -3.80 -23.98 14.60
N ALA A 244 -3.62 -22.80 15.20
CA ALA A 244 -4.70 -22.13 15.94
C ALA A 244 -5.93 -21.79 15.08
N ALA A 245 -5.75 -21.54 13.77
CA ALA A 245 -6.84 -21.32 12.83
C ALA A 245 -7.52 -22.63 12.37
N GLU A 246 -6.79 -23.74 12.31
CA GLU A 246 -7.32 -25.10 12.07
C GLU A 246 -8.15 -25.58 13.28
N GLU A 247 -7.65 -25.40 14.51
CA GLU A 247 -8.35 -25.72 15.77
C GLU A 247 -9.65 -24.91 15.92
N ASN A 248 -9.58 -23.57 15.85
CA ASN A 248 -10.77 -22.70 15.91
C ASN A 248 -11.74 -22.91 14.73
N LEU A 249 -11.30 -23.50 13.61
CA LEU A 249 -12.23 -23.95 12.57
C LEU A 249 -12.95 -25.23 13.00
N ALA A 250 -12.26 -26.21 13.58
CA ALA A 250 -12.85 -27.45 14.07
C ALA A 250 -13.92 -27.17 15.16
N ASP A 251 -13.59 -26.39 16.19
CA ASP A 251 -14.53 -25.98 17.26
C ASP A 251 -15.83 -25.37 16.68
N VAL A 252 -15.68 -24.49 15.69
CA VAL A 252 -16.81 -23.79 15.06
C VAL A 252 -17.60 -24.72 14.13
N MET A 253 -16.99 -25.76 13.57
CA MET A 253 -17.70 -26.81 12.82
C MET A 253 -18.48 -27.75 13.76
N GLU A 254 -18.00 -28.03 14.97
CA GLU A 254 -18.76 -28.76 16.00
C GLU A 254 -19.99 -27.97 16.45
N GLU A 255 -19.85 -26.65 16.68
CA GLU A 255 -21.01 -25.75 16.92
C GLU A 255 -22.03 -25.78 15.75
N VAL A 256 -21.58 -25.95 14.51
CA VAL A 256 -22.50 -26.11 13.35
C VAL A 256 -23.16 -27.48 13.36
N ALA A 257 -22.46 -28.55 13.72
CA ALA A 257 -23.02 -29.90 13.77
C ALA A 257 -24.17 -30.01 14.79
N GLY A 258 -23.97 -29.57 16.04
CA GLY A 258 -25.04 -29.57 17.05
C GLY A 258 -26.23 -28.67 16.69
N VAL A 259 -26.00 -27.57 15.97
CA VAL A 259 -27.06 -26.71 15.42
C VAL A 259 -27.77 -27.34 14.22
N HIS A 260 -27.10 -28.21 13.46
CA HIS A 260 -27.72 -28.94 12.36
C HIS A 260 -28.68 -30.03 12.83
N GLU A 261 -28.24 -30.82 13.81
CA GLU A 261 -29.00 -31.92 14.41
C GLU A 261 -30.23 -31.41 15.18
N SER A 262 -30.07 -30.36 16.00
CA SER A 262 -31.17 -29.77 16.78
C SER A 262 -32.26 -29.09 15.93
N VAL A 263 -31.96 -28.66 14.69
CA VAL A 263 -32.91 -27.94 13.83
C VAL A 263 -33.51 -28.86 12.76
N ARG A 264 -34.61 -29.53 13.14
CA ARG A 264 -35.46 -30.35 12.25
C ARG A 264 -35.86 -29.59 10.97
N TYR A 265 -35.98 -30.33 9.86
CA TYR A 265 -36.27 -29.81 8.51
C TYR A 265 -37.45 -28.82 8.42
N ASN A 266 -38.56 -29.08 9.12
CA ASN A 266 -39.76 -28.24 9.05
C ASN A 266 -39.67 -26.93 9.87
N HIS A 267 -38.54 -26.67 10.55
CA HIS A 267 -38.41 -25.48 11.40
C HIS A 267 -38.11 -24.21 10.58
N CYS A 268 -38.75 -23.09 10.92
CA CYS A 268 -38.58 -21.79 10.24
C CYS A 268 -37.12 -21.28 10.22
N LEU A 269 -36.28 -21.74 11.15
CA LEU A 269 -34.84 -21.42 11.17
C LEU A 269 -33.97 -22.34 10.28
N ARG A 270 -34.49 -23.45 9.74
CA ARG A 270 -33.70 -24.41 8.94
C ARG A 270 -32.99 -23.72 7.77
N LYS A 271 -33.71 -22.88 7.01
CA LYS A 271 -33.15 -22.04 5.93
C LYS A 271 -31.98 -21.15 6.36
N CYS A 272 -31.90 -20.75 7.64
CA CYS A 272 -30.75 -20.01 8.18
C CYS A 272 -29.57 -20.95 8.45
N VAL A 273 -29.81 -22.16 8.98
CA VAL A 273 -28.80 -23.21 9.17
C VAL A 273 -28.24 -23.70 7.82
N ASP A 274 -29.11 -23.97 6.84
CA ASP A 274 -28.68 -24.36 5.49
C ASP A 274 -27.79 -23.25 4.87
N THR A 275 -28.12 -21.98 5.10
CA THR A 275 -27.30 -20.82 4.67
C THR A 275 -25.91 -20.84 5.33
N ILE A 276 -25.80 -21.17 6.63
CA ILE A 276 -24.50 -21.34 7.31
C ILE A 276 -23.71 -22.48 6.63
N ILE A 277 -24.35 -23.62 6.39
CA ILE A 277 -23.70 -24.81 5.84
C ILE A 277 -23.14 -24.55 4.44
N THR A 278 -23.78 -23.71 3.60
CA THR A 278 -23.18 -23.31 2.31
C THR A 278 -21.79 -22.68 2.46
N LYS A 279 -21.46 -22.09 3.62
CA LYS A 279 -20.19 -21.43 3.92
C LYS A 279 -19.10 -22.33 4.52
N CYS A 280 -19.43 -23.53 5.00
CA CYS A 280 -18.43 -24.47 5.50
C CYS A 280 -17.51 -24.99 4.36
N PRO A 281 -16.33 -25.53 4.66
CA PRO A 281 -15.48 -26.21 3.67
C PRO A 281 -16.16 -27.48 3.11
N SER A 282 -15.60 -28.05 2.03
CA SER A 282 -16.10 -29.28 1.41
C SER A 282 -16.01 -30.49 2.32
N GLU A 283 -14.90 -30.66 3.03
CA GLU A 283 -14.65 -31.82 3.89
C GLU A 283 -15.71 -31.92 5.00
N TYR A 284 -15.96 -30.82 5.70
CA TYR A 284 -16.96 -30.74 6.76
C TYR A 284 -18.41 -30.81 6.24
N LYS A 285 -18.68 -30.46 4.98
CA LYS A 285 -20.02 -30.64 4.36
C LYS A 285 -20.34 -32.10 4.10
N GLU A 286 -19.36 -32.87 3.62
CA GLU A 286 -19.53 -34.30 3.39
C GLU A 286 -19.71 -35.05 4.71
N GLU A 287 -18.90 -34.72 5.73
CA GLU A 287 -18.99 -35.38 7.03
C GLU A 287 -20.31 -35.06 7.76
N LEU A 288 -20.74 -33.79 7.74
CA LEU A 288 -22.04 -33.39 8.28
C LEU A 288 -23.21 -34.09 7.57
N GLY A 289 -23.05 -34.44 6.29
CA GLY A 289 -24.00 -35.26 5.54
C GLY A 289 -24.12 -36.69 6.09
N ARG A 290 -22.99 -37.30 6.49
CA ARG A 290 -22.94 -38.66 7.06
C ARG A 290 -23.54 -38.72 8.46
N THR A 291 -23.26 -37.74 9.32
CA THR A 291 -23.73 -37.74 10.73
C THR A 291 -25.26 -37.82 10.84
N VAL A 292 -25.97 -37.15 9.92
CA VAL A 292 -27.44 -37.10 9.85
C VAL A 292 -28.09 -38.47 9.66
N GLU A 293 -27.40 -39.42 9.01
CA GLU A 293 -27.93 -40.77 8.78
C GLU A 293 -27.82 -41.67 10.02
N SER A 294 -27.05 -41.27 11.05
CA SER A 294 -26.75 -42.10 12.22
C SER A 294 -27.39 -41.63 13.55
N SER A 295 -27.86 -40.38 13.65
CA SER A 295 -28.27 -39.79 14.94
C SER A 295 -29.70 -40.09 15.37
N GLY A 296 -29.83 -41.01 16.34
CA GLY A 296 -31.09 -41.46 16.96
C GLY A 296 -31.76 -40.51 17.97
N GLY A 297 -31.56 -39.19 17.87
CA GLY A 297 -32.42 -38.16 18.47
C GLY A 297 -32.43 -37.95 19.99
N GLU A 298 -31.67 -36.96 20.46
CA GLU A 298 -31.94 -36.26 21.73
C GLU A 298 -32.71 -34.94 21.51
N GLN A 299 -33.41 -34.44 22.56
CA GLN A 299 -34.22 -33.21 22.48
C GLN A 299 -33.39 -31.93 22.68
N ASN A 300 -32.42 -31.70 21.80
CA ASN A 300 -31.62 -30.47 21.83
C ASN A 300 -32.49 -29.22 21.57
N VAL A 301 -32.40 -28.24 22.48
CA VAL A 301 -33.25 -27.03 22.47
C VAL A 301 -32.97 -26.19 21.20
N PRO A 302 -34.00 -25.84 20.39
CA PRO A 302 -33.77 -25.17 19.12
C PRO A 302 -33.13 -23.79 19.30
N PRO A 303 -31.97 -23.51 18.66
CA PRO A 303 -31.18 -22.33 18.92
C PRO A 303 -31.88 -21.03 18.50
N THR A 304 -31.75 -19.99 19.33
CA THR A 304 -32.38 -18.68 19.09
C THR A 304 -31.80 -18.00 17.85
N LYS A 305 -32.62 -17.29 17.06
CA LYS A 305 -32.22 -16.52 15.85
C LYS A 305 -31.02 -15.58 16.05
N ARG A 306 -30.84 -14.99 17.24
CA ARG A 306 -29.64 -14.20 17.61
C ARG A 306 -28.37 -15.07 17.72
N GLY A 307 -28.50 -16.30 18.20
CA GLY A 307 -27.45 -17.33 18.22
C GLY A 307 -27.02 -17.71 16.80
N LEU A 308 -27.96 -18.03 15.90
CA LEU A 308 -27.62 -18.35 14.50
C LEU A 308 -26.89 -17.19 13.79
N ILE A 309 -27.24 -15.93 14.10
CA ILE A 309 -26.53 -14.76 13.55
C ILE A 309 -25.09 -14.64 14.12
N LYS A 310 -24.87 -15.00 15.38
CA LYS A 310 -23.52 -15.10 15.97
C LYS A 310 -22.72 -16.26 15.35
N LEU A 311 -23.31 -17.45 15.23
CA LEU A 311 -22.66 -18.63 14.65
C LEU A 311 -22.31 -18.42 13.18
N HIS A 312 -23.22 -17.85 12.37
CA HIS A 312 -22.92 -17.48 10.99
C HIS A 312 -21.74 -16.49 10.88
N LYS A 313 -21.60 -15.57 11.84
CA LYS A 313 -20.45 -14.67 11.92
C LYS A 313 -19.17 -15.41 12.33
N LYS A 314 -19.22 -16.34 13.30
CA LYS A 314 -18.09 -17.23 13.65
C LYS A 314 -17.62 -18.01 12.43
N VAL A 315 -18.52 -18.73 11.76
CA VAL A 315 -18.23 -19.58 10.59
C VAL A 315 -17.56 -18.81 9.47
N ILE A 316 -18.07 -17.62 9.11
CA ILE A 316 -17.42 -16.76 8.10
C ILE A 316 -15.99 -16.41 8.53
N SER A 317 -15.80 -16.00 9.79
CA SER A 317 -14.49 -15.59 10.31
C SER A 317 -13.48 -16.74 10.39
N ALA A 318 -13.91 -17.94 10.83
CA ALA A 318 -13.05 -19.10 11.00
C ALA A 318 -12.60 -19.69 9.65
N VAL A 319 -13.56 -19.90 8.73
CA VAL A 319 -13.27 -20.40 7.36
C VAL A 319 -12.34 -19.44 6.61
N GLN A 320 -12.49 -18.13 6.84
CA GLN A 320 -11.64 -17.11 6.25
C GLN A 320 -10.24 -17.09 6.87
N SER A 321 -10.12 -17.14 8.20
CA SER A 321 -8.83 -17.19 8.90
C SER A 321 -8.01 -18.41 8.49
N HIS A 322 -8.65 -19.59 8.39
CA HIS A 322 -8.01 -20.81 7.88
C HIS A 322 -7.56 -20.67 6.42
N GLY A 323 -8.40 -20.11 5.53
CA GLY A 323 -8.04 -19.87 4.14
C GLY A 323 -6.87 -18.89 3.97
N GLN A 324 -6.80 -17.86 4.83
CA GLN A 324 -5.71 -16.88 4.86
C GLN A 324 -4.40 -17.52 5.33
N THR A 325 -4.38 -18.18 6.48
CA THR A 325 -3.16 -18.80 7.03
C THR A 325 -2.64 -19.94 6.15
N GLN A 326 -3.51 -20.73 5.53
CA GLN A 326 -3.13 -21.76 4.56
C GLN A 326 -2.43 -21.18 3.32
N VAL A 327 -2.91 -20.05 2.77
CA VAL A 327 -2.28 -19.39 1.61
C VAL A 327 -1.00 -18.68 1.99
N GLN A 328 -0.95 -18.02 3.16
CA GLN A 328 0.29 -17.45 3.71
C GLN A 328 1.36 -18.53 3.88
N TRP A 329 0.97 -19.71 4.38
CA TRP A 329 1.85 -20.87 4.52
C TRP A 329 2.41 -21.34 3.17
N SER A 330 1.58 -21.45 2.12
CA SER A 330 2.08 -21.87 0.80
C SER A 330 3.03 -20.86 0.16
N ILE A 331 2.73 -19.55 0.25
CA ILE A 331 3.62 -18.49 -0.28
C ILE A 331 4.96 -18.52 0.45
N LEU A 332 4.94 -18.67 1.77
CA LEU A 332 6.12 -18.64 2.61
C LEU A 332 7.00 -19.90 2.44
N LEU A 333 6.40 -21.05 2.12
CA LEU A 333 7.13 -22.24 1.67
C LEU A 333 7.83 -22.01 0.32
N GLU A 334 7.18 -21.36 -0.64
CA GLU A 334 7.78 -21.04 -1.94
C GLU A 334 8.92 -20.01 -1.80
N GLU A 335 8.73 -18.96 -0.99
CA GLU A 335 9.79 -18.00 -0.57
C GLU A 335 10.99 -18.74 0.04
N ALA A 336 10.75 -19.65 0.99
CA ALA A 336 11.79 -20.41 1.66
C ALA A 336 12.53 -21.38 0.72
N PHE A 337 11.82 -22.10 -0.15
CA PHE A 337 12.44 -23.01 -1.11
C PHE A 337 13.30 -22.25 -2.12
N HIS A 338 12.81 -21.13 -2.65
CA HIS A 338 13.59 -20.27 -3.54
C HIS A 338 14.86 -19.76 -2.86
N LEU A 339 14.78 -19.26 -1.61
CA LEU A 339 15.95 -18.75 -0.89
C LEU A 339 16.97 -19.85 -0.53
N GLU A 340 16.51 -21.06 -0.18
CA GLU A 340 17.38 -22.23 -0.01
C GLU A 340 18.09 -22.60 -1.33
N ASP A 341 17.46 -22.37 -2.47
CA ASP A 341 17.98 -22.74 -3.79
C ASP A 341 18.93 -21.67 -4.36
N VAL A 342 18.70 -20.38 -4.05
CA VAL A 342 19.72 -19.31 -4.21
C VAL A 342 20.96 -19.64 -3.38
N ALA A 343 20.81 -20.05 -2.11
CA ALA A 343 21.95 -20.37 -1.24
C ALA A 343 22.76 -21.59 -1.74
N LYS A 344 22.09 -22.62 -2.29
CA LYS A 344 22.76 -23.74 -2.99
C LYS A 344 23.45 -23.27 -4.28
N SER A 345 22.79 -22.43 -5.08
CA SER A 345 23.33 -21.93 -6.35
C SER A 345 24.50 -20.96 -6.17
N GLN A 346 24.60 -20.27 -5.03
CA GLN A 346 25.77 -19.48 -4.62
C GLN A 346 26.96 -20.32 -4.16
N SER A 347 26.72 -21.51 -3.60
CA SER A 347 27.77 -22.43 -3.12
C SER A 347 28.18 -23.49 -4.15
N SER A 348 27.40 -23.64 -5.23
CA SER A 348 27.74 -24.45 -6.39
C SER A 348 28.88 -23.82 -7.23
N PRO A 349 29.84 -24.61 -7.75
CA PRO A 349 30.82 -24.12 -8.72
C PRO A 349 30.21 -23.89 -10.11
N ILE A 350 29.00 -24.39 -10.37
CA ILE A 350 28.30 -24.26 -11.65
C ILE A 350 27.44 -22.98 -11.61
N ARG A 351 27.73 -22.02 -12.50
CA ARG A 351 26.99 -20.74 -12.64
C ARG A 351 25.66 -20.90 -13.39
N GLN A 352 24.83 -21.83 -12.94
CA GLN A 352 23.47 -22.06 -13.41
C GLN A 352 22.59 -22.11 -12.16
N PHE A 353 21.43 -21.46 -12.21
CA PHE A 353 20.47 -21.55 -11.13
C PHE A 353 19.90 -22.99 -11.04
N ILE A 354 19.91 -23.57 -9.83
CA ILE A 354 19.44 -24.94 -9.59
C ILE A 354 18.09 -24.86 -8.86
N HIS A 355 17.01 -24.80 -9.64
CA HIS A 355 15.65 -24.99 -9.13
C HIS A 355 15.50 -26.40 -8.56
N SER A 356 15.11 -26.52 -7.28
CA SER A 356 14.70 -27.77 -6.64
C SER A 356 13.22 -27.77 -6.24
N SER A 357 12.45 -26.79 -6.70
CA SER A 357 10.98 -26.81 -6.65
C SER A 357 10.40 -27.28 -8.00
N PRO A 358 9.21 -27.93 -8.04
CA PRO A 358 8.59 -28.36 -9.30
C PRO A 358 7.86 -27.26 -10.09
N SER A 359 7.83 -26.02 -9.57
CA SER A 359 6.87 -24.96 -9.95
C SER A 359 7.00 -24.50 -11.42
N GLU A 360 8.22 -24.51 -11.96
CA GLU A 360 8.58 -23.97 -13.29
C GLU A 360 7.92 -24.64 -14.52
N ARG A 361 7.15 -25.73 -14.35
CA ARG A 361 6.45 -26.39 -15.47
C ARG A 361 5.46 -25.48 -16.24
N HIS A 362 5.13 -24.31 -15.72
CA HIS A 362 4.22 -23.33 -16.34
C HIS A 362 4.90 -22.01 -16.76
N ALA A 363 6.23 -21.90 -16.74
CA ALA A 363 6.93 -20.70 -17.22
C ALA A 363 6.60 -20.42 -18.70
N SER A 364 6.20 -19.19 -19.02
CA SER A 364 5.81 -18.83 -20.40
C SER A 364 7.00 -18.91 -21.36
N TRP A 365 6.74 -19.19 -22.64
CA TRP A 365 7.79 -19.31 -23.65
C TRP A 365 8.67 -18.04 -23.75
N ILE A 366 8.08 -16.86 -23.55
CA ILE A 366 8.78 -15.57 -23.51
C ILE A 366 9.69 -15.47 -22.28
N HIS A 367 9.21 -15.90 -21.10
CA HIS A 367 10.03 -15.95 -19.89
C HIS A 367 11.26 -16.84 -20.12
N ARG A 368 11.05 -18.05 -20.62
CA ARG A 368 12.11 -19.04 -20.89
C ARG A 368 13.12 -18.64 -21.98
N PHE A 369 12.78 -17.66 -22.82
CA PHE A 369 13.69 -17.12 -23.83
C PHE A 369 14.57 -15.96 -23.29
N ILE A 370 14.05 -15.17 -22.35
CA ILE A 370 14.74 -13.99 -21.78
C ILE A 370 15.49 -14.37 -20.49
N TYR A 371 14.81 -15.06 -19.56
CA TYR A 371 15.42 -15.67 -18.38
C TYR A 371 16.01 -17.03 -18.74
N THR A 372 17.30 -17.02 -19.06
CA THR A 372 18.13 -18.23 -19.06
C THR A 372 18.68 -18.47 -17.64
N PRO A 373 18.93 -19.73 -17.22
CA PRO A 373 19.38 -20.03 -15.85
C PRO A 373 20.76 -19.46 -15.51
N THR A 374 21.52 -19.00 -16.52
CA THR A 374 22.74 -18.20 -16.36
C THR A 374 22.46 -16.73 -16.04
N VAL A 375 21.47 -16.11 -16.70
CA VAL A 375 21.05 -14.72 -16.45
C VAL A 375 20.36 -14.63 -15.08
N GLU A 376 19.51 -15.60 -14.75
CA GLU A 376 18.89 -15.77 -13.44
C GLU A 376 19.94 -15.86 -12.32
N TRP A 377 20.98 -16.68 -12.50
CA TRP A 377 22.10 -16.77 -11.55
C TRP A 377 22.81 -15.42 -11.36
N TYR A 378 23.13 -14.69 -12.43
CA TYR A 378 23.76 -13.36 -12.33
C TYR A 378 22.85 -12.33 -11.66
N TRP A 379 21.53 -12.40 -11.90
CA TRP A 379 20.56 -11.54 -11.24
C TRP A 379 20.47 -11.84 -9.75
N GLU A 380 20.03 -13.04 -9.36
CA GLU A 380 19.72 -13.42 -7.98
C GLU A 380 20.94 -13.53 -7.07
N CYS A 381 22.08 -14.01 -7.60
CA CYS A 381 23.27 -14.26 -6.79
C CYS A 381 24.20 -13.04 -6.69
N VAL A 382 24.18 -12.12 -7.68
CA VAL A 382 25.16 -11.02 -7.76
C VAL A 382 24.48 -9.64 -7.82
N LEU A 383 23.69 -9.36 -8.86
CA LEU A 383 23.14 -8.02 -9.10
C LEU A 383 22.14 -7.59 -8.01
N ARG A 384 21.30 -8.52 -7.53
CA ARG A 384 20.28 -8.27 -6.51
C ARG A 384 20.88 -7.64 -5.24
N GLN A 385 21.98 -8.17 -4.72
CA GLN A 385 22.63 -7.62 -3.53
C GLN A 385 23.16 -6.19 -3.77
N GLY A 386 23.77 -5.94 -4.94
CA GLY A 386 24.28 -4.61 -5.29
C GLY A 386 23.15 -3.57 -5.42
N PHE A 387 22.08 -3.93 -6.15
CA PHE A 387 20.92 -3.07 -6.36
C PHE A 387 20.22 -2.68 -5.04
N TYR A 388 19.93 -3.65 -4.17
CA TYR A 388 19.27 -3.39 -2.89
C TYR A 388 20.12 -2.51 -1.97
N ARG A 389 21.45 -2.68 -1.96
CA ARG A 389 22.35 -1.80 -1.17
C ARG A 389 22.37 -0.37 -1.70
N LEU A 390 22.47 -0.19 -3.02
CA LEU A 390 22.41 1.12 -3.65
C LEU A 390 21.09 1.84 -3.35
N LEU A 391 19.97 1.11 -3.48
CA LEU A 391 18.63 1.61 -3.19
C LEU A 391 18.45 1.93 -1.70
N ALA A 392 18.95 1.09 -0.79
CA ALA A 392 18.92 1.35 0.65
C ALA A 392 19.72 2.61 1.04
N VAL A 393 20.89 2.84 0.43
CA VAL A 393 21.67 4.06 0.64
C VAL A 393 20.94 5.29 0.10
N LEU A 394 20.37 5.21 -1.11
CA LEU A 394 19.57 6.29 -1.69
C LEU A 394 18.36 6.65 -0.80
N LEU A 395 17.61 5.65 -0.33
CA LEU A 395 16.48 5.82 0.57
C LEU A 395 16.92 6.38 1.93
N CYS A 396 18.07 5.96 2.46
CA CYS A 396 18.62 6.50 3.70
C CYS A 396 18.99 7.98 3.58
N LEU A 397 19.57 8.40 2.44
CA LEU A 397 19.86 9.81 2.15
C LEU A 397 18.57 10.64 2.01
N LEU A 398 17.53 10.09 1.36
CA LEU A 398 16.22 10.73 1.29
C LEU A 398 15.55 10.84 2.68
N SER A 399 15.63 9.80 3.51
CA SER A 399 15.15 9.84 4.90
C SER A 399 15.86 10.92 5.72
N ALA A 400 17.19 11.00 5.63
CA ALA A 400 17.97 12.03 6.31
C ALA A 400 17.61 13.44 5.80
N ALA A 401 17.38 13.60 4.50
CA ALA A 401 16.95 14.87 3.91
C ALA A 401 15.54 15.29 4.36
N VAL A 402 14.61 14.35 4.52
CA VAL A 402 13.29 14.61 5.12
C VAL A 402 13.43 14.96 6.60
N VAL A 403 14.07 14.15 7.43
CA VAL A 403 14.24 14.43 8.87
C VAL A 403 14.92 15.78 9.10
N TRP A 404 15.95 16.13 8.31
CA TRP A 404 16.57 17.44 8.35
C TRP A 404 15.59 18.56 7.98
N SER A 405 14.83 18.39 6.90
CA SER A 405 13.89 19.41 6.41
C SER A 405 12.68 19.59 7.36
N GLU A 406 12.22 18.52 8.01
CA GLU A 406 11.25 18.58 9.12
C GLU A 406 11.80 19.42 10.28
N CYS A 407 13.03 19.11 10.72
CA CYS A 407 13.69 19.80 11.82
C CYS A 407 14.13 21.24 11.51
N THR A 408 13.89 21.73 10.28
CA THR A 408 14.32 23.06 9.84
C THR A 408 13.23 23.89 9.14
N PHE A 409 12.04 23.35 8.85
CA PHE A 409 11.01 24.11 8.11
C PHE A 409 10.56 25.38 8.84
N PHE A 410 10.62 25.44 10.16
CA PHE A 410 10.29 26.64 10.93
C PHE A 410 11.30 27.79 10.76
N THR A 411 12.50 27.52 10.22
CA THR A 411 13.51 28.55 9.95
C THR A 411 13.36 29.06 8.51
N THR A 412 12.74 30.23 8.37
CA THR A 412 12.57 30.92 7.07
C THR A 412 13.79 31.72 6.64
N HIS A 413 14.59 32.22 7.59
CA HIS A 413 15.75 33.06 7.35
C HIS A 413 16.95 32.63 8.21
N PRO A 414 17.98 31.98 7.64
CA PRO A 414 18.07 31.47 6.28
C PRO A 414 17.13 30.27 6.03
N VAL A 415 16.83 30.00 4.76
CA VAL A 415 16.07 28.79 4.36
C VAL A 415 16.96 27.55 4.54
N LEU A 416 16.63 26.70 5.51
CA LEU A 416 17.43 25.53 5.88
C LEU A 416 16.86 24.17 5.41
N SER A 417 15.58 24.11 5.03
CA SER A 417 14.98 22.92 4.41
C SER A 417 15.61 22.65 3.04
N LEU A 418 16.09 21.43 2.82
CA LEU A 418 16.78 21.06 1.57
C LEU A 418 15.83 21.12 0.37
N PHE A 419 14.59 20.66 0.55
CA PHE A 419 13.58 20.69 -0.51
C PHE A 419 13.16 22.12 -0.86
N ALA A 420 13.02 23.01 0.14
CA ALA A 420 12.78 24.42 -0.10
C ALA A 420 13.95 25.10 -0.84
N VAL A 421 15.20 24.80 -0.48
CA VAL A 421 16.40 25.30 -1.19
C VAL A 421 16.40 24.85 -2.65
N PHE A 422 16.13 23.57 -2.94
CA PHE A 422 16.07 23.07 -4.32
C PHE A 422 14.96 23.73 -5.14
N VAL A 423 13.74 23.85 -4.59
CA VAL A 423 12.61 24.51 -5.27
C VAL A 423 12.93 26.00 -5.53
N GLN A 424 13.43 26.74 -4.54
CA GLN A 424 13.79 28.15 -4.71
C GLN A 424 14.96 28.36 -5.69
N MET A 425 15.90 27.40 -5.78
CA MET A 425 16.99 27.45 -6.75
C MET A 425 16.49 27.17 -8.19
N ALA A 426 15.50 26.29 -8.36
CA ALA A 426 14.88 26.02 -9.64
C ALA A 426 13.94 27.17 -10.08
N GLU A 427 13.20 27.76 -9.13
CA GLU A 427 12.37 28.96 -9.29
C GLU A 427 13.20 30.17 -9.78
N LYS A 428 14.35 30.44 -9.16
CA LYS A 428 15.30 31.48 -9.61
C LYS A 428 15.84 31.27 -11.04
N LYS A 429 15.77 30.04 -11.55
CA LYS A 429 16.15 29.65 -12.92
C LYS A 429 14.96 29.43 -13.84
N HIS A 430 13.73 29.67 -13.39
CA HIS A 430 12.46 29.40 -14.09
C HIS A 430 12.34 27.96 -14.64
N ASN A 431 13.06 27.00 -14.04
CA ASN A 431 13.07 25.62 -14.52
C ASN A 431 11.94 24.81 -13.86
N TYR A 432 10.73 24.98 -14.39
CA TYR A 432 9.52 24.32 -13.90
C TYR A 432 9.61 22.78 -13.94
N ILE A 433 10.32 22.20 -14.91
CA ILE A 433 10.56 20.74 -14.97
C ILE A 433 11.40 20.28 -13.76
N CYS A 434 12.41 21.07 -13.35
CA CYS A 434 13.20 20.78 -12.17
C CYS A 434 12.37 20.91 -10.88
N ILE A 435 11.50 21.93 -10.78
CA ILE A 435 10.53 22.07 -9.68
C ILE A 435 9.65 20.81 -9.61
N GLU A 436 9.03 20.42 -10.72
CA GLU A 436 8.14 19.25 -10.78
C GLU A 436 8.85 17.94 -10.42
N MET A 437 10.07 17.71 -10.92
CA MET A 437 10.84 16.51 -10.59
C MET A 437 11.25 16.45 -9.12
N VAL A 438 11.65 17.58 -8.52
CA VAL A 438 11.96 17.66 -7.07
C VAL A 438 10.69 17.44 -6.24
N CYS A 439 9.60 18.11 -6.60
CA CYS A 439 8.30 17.95 -5.93
C CYS A 439 7.79 16.51 -6.03
N PHE A 440 7.85 15.89 -7.22
CA PHE A 440 7.44 14.51 -7.50
C PHE A 440 8.25 13.50 -6.68
N VAL A 441 9.59 13.57 -6.70
CA VAL A 441 10.44 12.66 -5.93
C VAL A 441 10.17 12.80 -4.42
N SER A 442 9.94 14.01 -3.94
CA SER A 442 9.65 14.28 -2.52
C SER A 442 8.29 13.73 -2.09
N ILE A 443 7.20 14.06 -2.82
CA ILE A 443 5.85 13.57 -2.48
C ILE A 443 5.74 12.05 -2.66
N LEU A 444 6.39 11.48 -3.69
CA LEU A 444 6.49 10.04 -3.89
C LEU A 444 7.18 9.38 -2.71
N PHE A 445 8.32 9.90 -2.25
CA PHE A 445 9.05 9.33 -1.11
C PHE A 445 8.27 9.38 0.20
N LEU A 446 7.56 10.49 0.48
CA LEU A 446 6.66 10.61 1.64
C LEU A 446 5.49 9.62 1.56
N CYS A 447 4.83 9.54 0.40
CA CYS A 447 3.78 8.55 0.14
C CYS A 447 4.30 7.11 0.26
N VAL A 448 5.52 6.82 -0.19
CA VAL A 448 6.15 5.49 -0.02
C VAL A 448 6.31 5.19 1.45
N CYS A 449 7.00 6.03 2.24
CA CYS A 449 7.22 5.80 3.67
C CYS A 449 5.91 5.57 4.44
N VAL A 450 4.87 6.37 4.16
CA VAL A 450 3.58 6.30 4.85
C VAL A 450 2.75 5.10 4.38
N TYR A 451 2.54 4.95 3.06
CA TYR A 451 1.67 3.89 2.54
C TYR A 451 2.30 2.50 2.66
N SER A 452 3.62 2.33 2.49
CA SER A 452 4.27 1.03 2.73
C SER A 452 4.17 0.61 4.20
N THR A 453 4.24 1.57 5.13
CA THR A 453 3.99 1.29 6.55
C THR A 453 2.54 0.86 6.78
N VAL A 454 1.57 1.47 6.08
CA VAL A 454 0.15 1.04 6.12
C VAL A 454 -0.06 -0.36 5.53
N PHE A 455 0.68 -0.78 4.50
CA PHE A 455 0.64 -2.16 4.00
C PHE A 455 1.29 -3.16 4.96
N ARG A 456 2.33 -2.76 5.70
CA ARG A 456 3.10 -3.62 6.62
C ARG A 456 2.55 -3.71 8.06
N ILE A 457 1.85 -2.69 8.55
CA ILE A 457 1.46 -2.61 9.97
C ILE A 457 0.29 -3.57 10.30
N ARG A 458 0.60 -4.64 11.03
CA ARG A 458 -0.40 -5.54 11.61
C ARG A 458 -0.99 -4.95 12.90
N VAL A 459 -2.20 -4.40 12.83
CA VAL A 459 -2.88 -3.81 14.00
C VAL A 459 -3.69 -4.90 14.71
N PHE A 460 -3.04 -5.57 15.67
CA PHE A 460 -3.54 -6.78 16.34
C PHE A 460 -3.99 -7.82 15.29
N ASN A 461 -5.18 -8.41 15.48
CA ASN A 461 -5.83 -9.29 14.50
C ASN A 461 -7.04 -8.59 13.83
N TYR A 462 -7.08 -7.25 13.81
CA TYR A 462 -8.16 -6.48 13.18
C TYR A 462 -7.81 -5.98 11.78
N TYR A 463 -6.53 -5.71 11.51
CA TYR A 463 -6.07 -5.21 10.22
C TYR A 463 -4.76 -5.88 9.81
N TYR A 464 -4.82 -6.52 8.66
CA TYR A 464 -3.71 -7.14 7.94
C TYR A 464 -4.11 -7.30 6.46
N LEU A 465 -3.17 -7.06 5.55
CA LEU A 465 -3.35 -7.28 4.10
C LEU A 465 -2.62 -8.56 3.69
N VAL A 466 -3.35 -9.45 3.01
CA VAL A 466 -2.83 -10.70 2.47
C VAL A 466 -2.78 -10.58 0.94
N PRO A 467 -1.63 -10.85 0.29
CA PRO A 467 -1.59 -10.94 -1.17
C PRO A 467 -2.40 -12.15 -1.68
N HIS A 468 -2.38 -12.40 -2.99
CA HIS A 468 -3.03 -13.56 -3.61
C HIS A 468 -4.54 -13.64 -3.31
N HIS A 469 -5.19 -12.47 -3.39
CA HIS A 469 -6.65 -12.28 -3.28
C HIS A 469 -7.27 -12.57 -1.89
N GLN A 470 -6.49 -12.90 -0.86
CA GLN A 470 -7.02 -13.35 0.44
C GLN A 470 -7.34 -12.24 1.46
N THR A 471 -7.09 -10.95 1.17
CA THR A 471 -7.43 -9.85 2.10
C THR A 471 -8.94 -9.81 2.37
N ASP A 472 -9.34 -9.65 3.64
CA ASP A 472 -10.76 -9.46 3.96
C ASP A 472 -11.29 -8.10 3.52
N ALA A 473 -12.58 -8.05 3.20
CA ALA A 473 -13.33 -6.82 2.96
C ALA A 473 -13.14 -5.77 4.07
N TYR A 474 -13.05 -6.16 5.34
CA TYR A 474 -12.79 -5.23 6.45
C TYR A 474 -11.40 -4.59 6.36
N SER A 475 -10.35 -5.40 6.24
CA SER A 475 -8.96 -4.93 6.10
C SER A 475 -8.78 -4.06 4.86
N LEU A 476 -9.33 -4.51 3.73
CA LEU A 476 -9.25 -3.81 2.46
C LEU A 476 -9.88 -2.41 2.56
N GLN A 477 -11.04 -2.30 3.20
CA GLN A 477 -11.70 -1.00 3.45
C GLN A 477 -10.99 -0.16 4.50
N PHE A 478 -10.36 -0.79 5.50
CA PHE A 478 -9.59 -0.08 6.52
C PHE A 478 -8.38 0.62 5.88
N SER A 479 -7.69 -0.02 4.95
CA SER A 479 -6.59 0.60 4.18
C SER A 479 -7.06 1.83 3.39
N GLY A 480 -8.19 1.73 2.67
CA GLY A 480 -8.77 2.84 1.91
C GLY A 480 -9.23 4.01 2.80
N MET A 481 -9.82 3.69 3.96
CA MET A 481 -10.20 4.67 4.98
C MET A 481 -8.99 5.36 5.59
N LEU A 482 -7.88 4.63 5.76
CA LEU A 482 -6.63 5.16 6.28
C LEU A 482 -5.90 6.03 5.24
N PHE A 483 -5.84 5.64 3.97
CA PHE A 483 -5.29 6.47 2.89
C PHE A 483 -6.07 7.77 2.70
N CYS A 484 -7.41 7.73 2.62
CA CYS A 484 -8.22 8.94 2.49
C CYS A 484 -8.11 9.88 3.71
N ARG A 485 -7.78 9.35 4.89
CA ARG A 485 -7.50 10.13 6.12
C ARG A 485 -6.08 10.71 6.16
N LEU A 486 -5.09 10.01 5.63
CA LEU A 486 -3.68 10.41 5.63
C LEU A 486 -3.32 11.36 4.49
N THR A 487 -4.01 11.26 3.35
CA THR A 487 -3.76 12.11 2.18
C THR A 487 -3.82 13.61 2.51
N PRO A 488 -4.84 14.14 3.24
CA PRO A 488 -4.87 15.55 3.56
C PRO A 488 -3.69 16.10 4.38
N PRO A 489 -3.33 15.53 5.55
CA PRO A 489 -2.17 15.98 6.30
C PRO A 489 -0.84 15.72 5.58
N LEU A 490 -0.73 14.68 4.74
CA LEU A 490 0.48 14.38 3.96
C LEU A 490 0.74 15.48 2.91
N CYS A 491 -0.30 15.95 2.22
CA CYS A 491 -0.17 17.10 1.31
C CYS A 491 0.29 18.38 2.05
N LEU A 492 -0.27 18.69 3.22
CA LEU A 492 0.15 19.86 4.01
C LEU A 492 1.60 19.74 4.51
N ASN A 493 2.00 18.57 5.00
CA ASN A 493 3.36 18.29 5.43
C ASN A 493 4.37 18.55 4.29
N PHE A 494 4.11 18.00 3.10
CA PHE A 494 4.90 18.27 1.91
C PHE A 494 4.96 19.77 1.54
N LEU A 495 3.82 20.48 1.53
CA LEU A 495 3.78 21.91 1.20
C LEU A 495 4.51 22.79 2.22
N GLY A 496 4.55 22.36 3.49
CA GLY A 496 5.37 22.98 4.54
C GLY A 496 6.87 22.77 4.29
N LEU A 497 7.29 21.55 3.96
CA LEU A 497 8.69 21.20 3.67
C LEU A 497 9.30 22.02 2.52
N ILE A 498 8.51 22.37 1.50
CA ILE A 498 8.98 23.20 0.36
C ILE A 498 8.74 24.71 0.54
N HIS A 499 8.29 25.17 1.72
CA HIS A 499 7.93 26.58 2.00
C HIS A 499 6.90 27.16 1.02
N MET A 500 5.92 26.36 0.59
CA MET A 500 4.75 26.81 -0.18
C MET A 500 3.53 27.11 0.71
N ASP A 501 3.51 26.69 1.98
CA ASP A 501 2.49 27.19 2.91
C ASP A 501 2.85 28.60 3.44
N SER A 502 2.02 29.56 3.04
CA SER A 502 1.97 30.94 3.54
C SER A 502 1.85 31.08 5.07
N ALA A 503 1.46 30.03 5.81
CA ALA A 503 1.46 30.04 7.28
C ALA A 503 2.85 29.81 7.88
N ILE A 504 3.77 29.19 7.13
CA ILE A 504 5.15 28.90 7.55
C ILE A 504 6.12 29.92 6.94
N SER A 505 5.96 30.26 5.66
CA SER A 505 6.97 31.04 4.94
C SER A 505 7.03 32.53 5.30
N HIS A 506 6.00 33.07 5.99
CA HIS A 506 5.83 34.51 6.30
C HIS A 506 5.99 35.49 5.11
N GLN A 507 5.87 34.99 3.88
CA GLN A 507 5.94 35.77 2.63
C GLN A 507 4.56 35.83 1.98
N ASP A 508 4.25 36.94 1.31
CA ASP A 508 3.01 37.16 0.56
C ASP A 508 2.98 36.39 -0.76
N ARG A 509 3.00 35.06 -0.64
CA ARG A 509 2.91 34.10 -1.74
C ARG A 509 1.46 33.64 -1.94
N ILE A 510 1.07 33.48 -3.21
CA ILE A 510 -0.17 32.85 -3.62
C ILE A 510 -0.22 31.43 -3.04
N GLN A 511 -1.29 31.11 -2.32
CA GLN A 511 -1.52 29.76 -1.80
C GLN A 511 -1.86 28.79 -2.96
N THR A 512 -1.38 27.55 -2.85
CA THR A 512 -1.74 26.50 -3.82
C THR A 512 -3.25 26.28 -3.90
N SER A 513 -3.73 25.78 -5.04
CA SER A 513 -5.14 25.44 -5.22
C SER A 513 -5.60 24.45 -4.15
N TYR A 514 -4.72 23.51 -3.76
CA TYR A 514 -4.91 22.59 -2.66
C TYR A 514 -5.16 23.29 -1.31
N THR A 515 -4.25 24.17 -0.87
CA THR A 515 -4.33 24.87 0.42
C THR A 515 -5.63 25.67 0.54
N SER A 516 -6.10 26.26 -0.57
CA SER A 516 -7.37 27.02 -0.60
C SER A 516 -8.62 26.19 -0.30
N ILE A 517 -8.58 24.87 -0.53
CA ILE A 517 -9.72 23.96 -0.33
C ILE A 517 -9.67 23.24 1.02
N MET A 518 -8.48 22.84 1.48
CA MET A 518 -8.34 22.21 2.80
C MET A 518 -8.46 23.25 3.95
N GLY A 519 -8.11 24.50 3.66
CA GLY A 519 -7.91 25.55 4.66
C GLY A 519 -6.49 25.47 5.24
N SER A 520 -5.82 26.63 5.33
CA SER A 520 -4.58 26.74 6.08
C SER A 520 -4.87 26.68 7.59
N MET A 521 -3.98 26.08 8.38
CA MET A 521 -4.14 25.86 9.84
C MET A 521 -4.27 27.16 10.67
N ARG A 522 -4.05 28.32 10.05
CA ARG A 522 -4.16 29.69 10.60
C ARG A 522 -5.36 29.96 11.52
N VAL A 523 -6.49 29.26 11.35
CA VAL A 523 -7.76 29.60 12.03
C VAL A 523 -7.80 29.18 13.52
N LEU A 524 -6.89 28.31 13.97
CA LEU A 524 -6.65 28.08 15.41
C LEU A 524 -5.18 28.35 15.73
N TYR A 525 -4.84 29.64 15.80
CA TYR A 525 -3.51 30.17 16.17
C TYR A 525 -2.86 29.41 17.34
N PHE A 526 -3.62 29.15 18.42
CA PHE A 526 -3.18 28.39 19.59
C PHE A 526 -2.71 26.95 19.30
N ILE A 527 -3.30 26.28 18.31
CA ILE A 527 -2.84 24.95 17.85
C ILE A 527 -1.67 25.11 16.88
N SER A 528 -1.73 26.11 15.99
CA SER A 528 -0.73 26.35 14.94
C SER A 528 0.68 26.57 15.50
N ASP A 529 0.85 27.50 16.44
CA ASP A 529 2.15 27.86 17.00
C ASP A 529 2.82 26.68 17.73
N GLY A 530 2.04 25.95 18.54
CA GLY A 530 2.52 24.75 19.20
C GLY A 530 2.83 23.62 18.21
N PHE A 531 1.99 23.45 17.18
CA PHE A 531 2.14 22.38 16.21
C PHE A 531 3.47 22.43 15.45
N TYR A 532 3.87 23.62 14.97
CA TYR A 532 5.14 23.76 14.24
C TYR A 532 6.38 23.45 15.09
N ILE A 533 6.29 23.61 16.41
CA ILE A 533 7.36 23.27 17.36
C ILE A 533 7.34 21.77 17.68
N TYR A 534 6.18 21.21 18.04
CA TYR A 534 6.09 19.83 18.52
C TYR A 534 6.13 18.78 17.41
N TYR A 535 5.65 19.07 16.19
CA TYR A 535 5.60 18.08 15.10
C TYR A 535 6.98 17.57 14.67
N PRO A 536 7.98 18.43 14.36
CA PRO A 536 9.33 17.97 14.04
C PRO A 536 9.98 17.18 15.18
N MET A 537 9.81 17.65 16.43
CA MET A 537 10.35 16.95 17.59
C MET A 537 9.74 15.56 17.79
N LEU A 538 8.44 15.37 17.50
CA LEU A 538 7.78 14.07 17.63
C LEU A 538 8.18 13.13 16.47
N VAL A 539 8.30 13.64 15.24
CA VAL A 539 8.85 12.86 14.10
C VAL A 539 10.28 12.40 14.40
N LEU A 540 11.16 13.31 14.87
CA LEU A 540 12.54 13.01 15.24
C LEU A 540 12.63 12.02 16.42
N LEU A 541 11.81 12.21 17.46
CA LEU A 541 11.75 11.30 18.60
C LEU A 541 11.36 9.88 18.18
N LEU A 542 10.37 9.75 17.27
CA LEU A 542 9.97 8.46 16.73
C LEU A 542 11.07 7.84 15.86
N CYS A 543 11.75 8.62 15.02
CA CYS A 543 12.89 8.13 14.24
C CYS A 543 13.99 7.58 15.15
N PHE A 544 14.33 8.25 16.25
CA PHE A 544 15.26 7.71 17.23
C PHE A 544 14.72 6.46 17.95
N ALA A 545 13.43 6.44 18.29
CA ALA A 545 12.81 5.30 18.96
C ALA A 545 12.74 4.04 18.07
N THR A 546 12.51 4.18 16.77
CA THR A 546 12.53 3.07 15.79
C THR A 546 13.95 2.68 15.40
N PHE A 547 14.89 3.64 15.34
CA PHE A 547 16.31 3.37 15.09
C PHE A 547 16.93 2.50 16.21
N TYR A 548 16.68 2.84 17.48
CA TYR A 548 17.16 2.08 18.64
C TYR A 548 16.23 0.95 19.12
N SER A 549 15.20 0.62 18.35
CA SER A 549 14.16 -0.39 18.68
C SER A 549 13.54 -0.24 20.10
N LEU A 550 13.41 1.00 20.59
CA LEU A 550 12.90 1.28 21.93
C LEU A 550 11.47 0.75 22.13
N GLY A 551 10.64 0.74 21.08
CA GLY A 551 9.29 0.18 21.13
C GLY A 551 9.25 -1.31 21.49
N SER A 552 10.05 -2.16 20.82
CA SER A 552 10.11 -3.59 21.14
C SER A 552 10.78 -3.85 22.49
N ARG A 553 11.78 -3.04 22.88
CA ARG A 553 12.40 -3.11 24.21
C ARG A 553 11.43 -2.76 25.35
N CYS A 554 10.65 -1.70 25.21
CA CYS A 554 9.64 -1.31 26.19
C CYS A 554 8.50 -2.34 26.30
N LEU A 555 8.05 -2.93 25.19
CA LEU A 555 7.03 -3.98 25.22
C LEU A 555 7.56 -5.28 25.86
N ASN A 556 8.83 -5.60 25.66
CA ASN A 556 9.49 -6.70 26.36
C ASN A 556 9.62 -6.46 27.88
N LEU A 557 9.91 -5.22 28.30
CA LEU A 557 9.87 -4.84 29.72
C LEU A 557 8.45 -4.91 30.33
N LEU A 558 7.41 -4.74 29.51
CA LEU A 558 6.00 -4.89 29.88
C LEU A 558 5.48 -6.35 29.74
N GLY A 559 6.34 -7.32 29.43
CA GLY A 559 6.01 -8.74 29.35
C GLY A 559 5.33 -9.22 28.05
N PHE A 560 5.17 -8.35 27.05
CA PHE A 560 4.50 -8.68 25.78
C PHE A 560 5.45 -9.31 24.73
N HIS A 561 6.20 -10.35 25.12
CA HIS A 561 7.25 -10.97 24.28
C HIS A 561 6.80 -11.45 22.89
N GLN A 562 5.53 -11.76 22.70
CA GLN A 562 5.02 -12.41 21.49
C GLN A 562 4.58 -11.45 20.37
N TYR A 563 4.42 -10.14 20.63
CA TYR A 563 3.66 -9.26 19.72
C TYR A 563 4.45 -8.28 18.85
N ILE A 564 5.64 -7.81 19.25
CA ILE A 564 6.52 -6.97 18.38
C ILE A 564 7.98 -7.42 18.52
N THR A 565 8.27 -8.57 17.91
CA THR A 565 9.61 -9.19 17.91
C THR A 565 9.95 -9.66 16.49
N ASP A 566 10.43 -8.73 15.66
CA ASP A 566 11.09 -9.03 14.36
C ASP A 566 12.55 -8.54 14.32
N ASP A 567 12.94 -7.58 15.18
CA ASP A 567 14.33 -7.09 15.32
C ASP A 567 15.31 -8.17 15.87
N HIS A 568 14.79 -9.08 16.69
CA HIS A 568 15.56 -10.15 17.31
C HIS A 568 14.98 -11.52 16.93
N LEU A 569 15.49 -12.07 15.83
CA LEU A 569 15.35 -13.48 15.49
C LEU A 569 15.88 -14.33 16.65
N THR A 570 14.97 -15.01 17.37
CA THR A 570 15.37 -16.03 18.34
C THR A 570 15.82 -17.28 17.58
N ALA A 571 17.00 -17.81 17.94
CA ALA A 571 17.57 -18.98 17.25
C ALA A 571 16.61 -20.17 17.27
N ASP A 572 15.93 -20.38 18.39
CA ASP A 572 14.96 -21.46 18.61
C ASP A 572 13.82 -21.44 17.56
N LEU A 573 13.22 -20.28 17.28
CA LEU A 573 12.17 -20.13 16.27
C LEU A 573 12.71 -20.18 14.83
N VAL A 574 13.96 -19.76 14.60
CA VAL A 574 14.63 -19.91 13.30
C VAL A 574 14.86 -21.39 12.99
N ASP A 575 15.33 -22.17 13.96
CA ASP A 575 15.61 -23.59 13.76
C ASP A 575 14.33 -24.47 13.83
N GLU A 576 13.31 -24.09 14.59
CA GLU A 576 11.97 -24.68 14.44
C GLU A 576 11.41 -24.48 13.02
N GLY A 577 11.42 -23.23 12.53
CA GLY A 577 10.96 -22.90 11.17
C GLY A 577 11.73 -23.67 10.09
N ARG A 578 13.05 -23.77 10.24
CA ARG A 578 13.93 -24.60 9.40
C ARG A 578 13.49 -26.06 9.40
N GLU A 579 13.24 -26.66 10.56
CA GLU A 579 12.80 -28.06 10.64
C GLU A 579 11.39 -28.28 10.09
N LEU A 580 10.48 -27.31 10.21
CA LEU A 580 9.16 -27.34 9.59
C LEU A 580 9.27 -27.33 8.05
N ILE A 581 10.05 -26.41 7.48
CA ILE A 581 10.29 -26.33 6.03
C ILE A 581 10.97 -27.60 5.51
N ARG A 582 11.94 -28.15 6.25
CA ARG A 582 12.54 -29.47 5.99
C ARG A 582 11.54 -30.63 6.08
N ARG A 583 10.48 -30.55 6.90
CA ARG A 583 9.41 -31.57 6.95
C ARG A 583 8.52 -31.47 5.72
N GLU A 584 8.06 -30.29 5.34
CA GLU A 584 7.19 -30.11 4.17
C GLU A 584 7.90 -30.43 2.85
N ARG A 585 9.16 -29.99 2.66
CA ARG A 585 10.00 -30.36 1.50
C ARG A 585 10.08 -31.89 1.32
N ARG A 586 10.18 -32.64 2.43
CA ARG A 586 10.19 -34.12 2.45
C ARG A 586 8.80 -34.76 2.26
N LYS A 587 7.70 -34.06 2.56
CA LYS A 587 6.34 -34.52 2.21
C LYS A 587 6.08 -34.39 0.71
N ILE A 588 6.42 -33.24 0.14
CA ILE A 588 6.26 -32.94 -1.30
C ILE A 588 7.03 -33.97 -2.14
N GLN A 589 8.33 -34.15 -1.88
CA GLN A 589 9.15 -35.15 -2.59
C GLN A 589 8.55 -36.56 -2.53
N LYS A 590 8.03 -36.98 -1.36
CA LYS A 590 7.40 -38.30 -1.20
C LYS A 590 6.07 -38.43 -1.96
N ALA A 591 5.32 -37.36 -2.13
CA ALA A 591 4.11 -37.35 -2.94
C ALA A 591 4.46 -37.53 -4.42
N GLU A 592 5.45 -36.79 -4.94
CA GLU A 592 5.94 -36.90 -6.32
C GLU A 592 6.59 -38.27 -6.60
N ASP A 593 7.41 -38.78 -5.67
CA ASP A 593 7.98 -40.14 -5.76
C ASP A 593 6.88 -41.20 -5.79
N GLY A 594 5.77 -40.98 -5.07
CA GLY A 594 4.59 -41.83 -5.06
C GLY A 594 3.78 -41.75 -6.37
N GLU A 595 3.67 -40.56 -6.95
CA GLU A 595 2.95 -40.33 -8.21
C GLU A 595 3.73 -40.88 -9.42
N ASN A 596 5.04 -40.61 -9.51
CA ASN A 596 5.92 -41.19 -10.53
C ASN A 596 5.97 -42.74 -10.48
N ARG A 597 5.70 -43.35 -9.32
CA ARG A 597 5.56 -44.81 -9.16
C ARG A 597 4.18 -45.34 -9.56
N ARG A 598 3.12 -44.52 -9.47
CA ARG A 598 1.76 -44.87 -9.93
C ARG A 598 1.61 -44.70 -11.44
N TRP A 599 2.20 -43.63 -11.97
CA TRP A 599 2.27 -43.34 -13.40
C TRP A 599 3.75 -43.22 -13.80
N PRO A 600 4.42 -44.35 -14.11
CA PRO A 600 5.71 -44.33 -14.78
C PRO A 600 5.52 -43.76 -16.19
N SER A 601 5.57 -42.44 -16.30
CA SER A 601 5.55 -41.72 -17.56
C SER A 601 6.65 -42.26 -18.49
N HIS A 602 6.33 -42.46 -19.76
CA HIS A 602 7.20 -43.18 -20.69
C HIS A 602 8.62 -42.60 -20.69
N SER A 603 9.59 -43.45 -20.36
CA SER A 603 10.97 -43.03 -20.11
C SER A 603 11.60 -42.30 -21.30
N PRO A 604 12.37 -41.21 -21.07
CA PRO A 604 13.04 -40.46 -22.14
C PRO A 604 14.20 -41.22 -22.82
N ASP A 605 14.52 -42.46 -22.39
CA ASP A 605 15.57 -43.37 -22.88
C ASP A 605 15.32 -43.95 -24.31
N LYS A 606 14.51 -43.26 -25.12
CA LYS A 606 14.40 -43.52 -26.57
C LYS A 606 14.95 -42.40 -27.43
N THR A 607 15.17 -41.21 -26.89
CA THR A 607 15.63 -40.05 -27.67
C THR A 607 17.10 -40.19 -28.05
N GLU A 608 18.01 -40.45 -27.11
CA GLU A 608 19.46 -40.53 -27.38
C GLU A 608 19.80 -41.61 -28.42
N ARG A 609 19.15 -42.78 -28.36
CA ARG A 609 19.36 -43.88 -29.30
C ARG A 609 18.85 -43.59 -30.72
N MET A 610 18.07 -42.51 -30.91
CA MET A 610 17.56 -42.11 -32.23
C MET A 610 18.43 -41.03 -32.91
N TRP A 611 19.18 -40.22 -32.15
CA TRP A 611 20.13 -39.26 -32.71
C TRP A 611 21.38 -39.95 -33.28
N SER A 612 21.89 -40.97 -32.59
CA SER A 612 23.04 -41.79 -33.06
C SER A 612 22.78 -42.60 -34.36
N ARG A 613 21.57 -42.54 -34.93
CA ARG A 613 21.19 -43.22 -36.19
C ARG A 613 20.85 -42.28 -37.36
N ARG A 614 21.06 -40.97 -37.22
CA ARG A 614 20.65 -39.96 -38.23
C ARG A 614 21.79 -39.24 -38.96
N GLU A 615 23.03 -39.73 -38.85
CA GLU A 615 24.17 -39.25 -39.65
C GLU A 615 24.36 -40.00 -40.99
N ALA A 616 23.50 -40.97 -41.30
CA ALA A 616 23.45 -41.63 -42.61
C ALA A 616 22.24 -41.13 -43.43
N TYR A 617 22.45 -40.93 -44.74
CA TYR A 617 21.51 -40.38 -45.74
C TYR A 617 21.21 -38.87 -45.63
N CYS A 618 22.13 -38.07 -46.19
CA CYS A 618 21.76 -36.82 -46.86
C CYS A 618 21.50 -37.10 -48.35
N GLU A 619 20.26 -36.93 -48.84
CA GLU A 619 20.01 -36.85 -50.29
C GLU A 619 18.73 -36.04 -50.66
N ILE A 620 18.96 -34.84 -51.20
CA ILE A 620 18.35 -34.28 -52.44
C ILE A 620 16.79 -34.23 -52.59
N ILE A 621 16.21 -33.02 -52.37
CA ILE A 621 15.20 -32.30 -53.22
C ILE A 621 13.76 -32.93 -53.40
N PRO A 622 12.64 -32.20 -53.69
CA PRO A 622 12.31 -30.76 -53.70
C PRO A 622 11.11 -30.32 -52.81
N VAL A 623 10.87 -29.00 -52.83
CA VAL A 623 9.63 -28.24 -52.56
C VAL A 623 8.29 -28.90 -52.97
N MET A 624 7.25 -28.72 -52.16
CA MET A 624 5.85 -28.60 -52.61
C MET A 624 5.06 -27.56 -51.77
N LYS A 625 3.99 -26.98 -52.32
CA LYS A 625 3.34 -25.74 -51.82
C LYS A 625 1.80 -25.81 -51.96
N THR A 626 1.03 -25.52 -50.92
CA THR A 626 -0.46 -25.41 -50.95
C THR A 626 -1.02 -24.38 -49.96
N HIS A 627 -2.16 -23.79 -50.31
CA HIS A 627 -3.01 -22.87 -49.51
C HIS A 627 -4.09 -23.67 -48.72
N GLN A 628 -5.06 -23.16 -47.92
CA GLN A 628 -5.40 -21.84 -47.29
C GLN A 628 -5.89 -22.18 -45.83
N THR A 629 -6.62 -21.46 -44.96
CA THR A 629 -7.46 -20.23 -44.88
C THR A 629 -7.03 -19.36 -43.67
N GLU A 630 -7.33 -18.06 -43.51
CA GLU A 630 -8.62 -17.34 -43.32
C GLU A 630 -9.48 -17.86 -42.14
N ASP A 631 -9.97 -17.06 -41.18
CA ASP A 631 -9.64 -15.64 -40.84
C ASP A 631 -9.89 -15.35 -39.30
N PRO A 632 -10.26 -14.15 -38.75
CA PRO A 632 -9.45 -13.56 -37.67
C PRO A 632 -10.18 -13.30 -36.33
N GLN A 633 -9.40 -13.14 -35.24
CA GLN A 633 -9.54 -12.05 -34.24
C GLN A 633 -8.60 -12.26 -33.03
N GLU A 634 -7.44 -11.60 -33.02
CA GLU A 634 -6.79 -11.19 -31.77
C GLU A 634 -5.86 -10.00 -32.02
N GLY A 635 -6.00 -8.92 -31.24
CA GLY A 635 -5.27 -7.67 -31.48
C GLY A 635 -5.37 -6.65 -30.36
N VAL A 636 -4.28 -5.88 -30.20
CA VAL A 636 -4.11 -4.76 -29.26
C VAL A 636 -4.02 -5.13 -27.77
N THR A 637 -2.87 -5.70 -27.39
CA THR A 637 -2.33 -5.63 -26.01
C THR A 637 -0.82 -5.36 -26.01
N PHE A 638 -0.41 -4.28 -26.69
CA PHE A 638 0.98 -3.80 -26.72
C PHE A 638 1.07 -2.31 -26.35
N LEU A 639 1.72 -2.01 -25.21
CA LEU A 639 2.49 -0.80 -24.85
C LEU A 639 2.44 -0.53 -23.32
N CYS A 640 3.45 -1.03 -22.59
CA CYS A 640 4.13 -0.33 -21.46
C CYS A 640 5.16 -1.20 -20.67
N PRO A 641 6.32 -1.56 -21.25
CA PRO A 641 7.46 -2.08 -20.48
C PRO A 641 8.52 -0.98 -20.28
N LEU A 642 8.54 -0.34 -19.11
CA LEU A 642 9.71 0.34 -18.49
C LEU A 642 9.30 1.07 -17.19
N LEU A 643 8.27 1.93 -17.24
CA LEU A 643 7.79 2.69 -16.07
C LEU A 643 7.13 1.81 -15.00
N GLY A 644 6.46 0.73 -15.40
CA GLY A 644 5.81 -0.21 -14.48
C GLY A 644 6.80 -1.04 -13.64
N GLN A 645 8.01 -1.29 -14.14
CA GLN A 645 8.97 -2.15 -13.43
C GLN A 645 9.52 -1.51 -12.16
N ALA A 646 9.76 -0.18 -12.14
CA ALA A 646 10.20 0.50 -10.93
C ALA A 646 9.16 0.42 -9.79
N SER A 647 7.87 0.57 -10.13
CA SER A 647 6.77 0.40 -9.16
C SER A 647 6.54 -1.06 -8.77
N LEU A 648 6.65 -2.02 -9.71
CA LEU A 648 6.56 -3.44 -9.38
C LEU A 648 7.67 -3.83 -8.41
N THR A 649 8.94 -3.51 -8.72
CA THR A 649 10.05 -3.82 -7.81
C THR A 649 9.80 -3.24 -6.42
N MET A 650 9.35 -1.98 -6.31
CA MET A 650 9.11 -1.38 -5.00
C MET A 650 8.03 -2.10 -4.18
N PHE A 651 7.01 -2.71 -4.80
CA PHE A 651 5.96 -3.45 -4.07
C PHE A 651 6.27 -4.95 -3.91
N ASP A 652 6.91 -5.60 -4.88
CA ASP A 652 7.36 -6.99 -4.77
C ASP A 652 8.48 -7.14 -3.73
N THR A 653 9.37 -6.16 -3.63
CA THR A 653 10.42 -6.12 -2.60
C THR A 653 9.97 -5.50 -1.27
N LEU A 654 8.67 -5.21 -1.09
CA LEU A 654 8.09 -4.83 0.20
C LEU A 654 7.60 -6.03 1.02
N GLU A 655 7.45 -7.21 0.44
CA GLU A 655 7.07 -8.46 1.15
C GLU A 655 8.30 -9.28 1.62
N ALA A 656 9.47 -8.99 1.05
CA ALA A 656 10.79 -9.49 1.46
C ALA A 656 11.31 -8.85 2.77
#